data_AF-A0A0E3RF67-F1
#
_entry.id   AF-A0A0E3RF67-F1
#
_cell.length_a   1.000
_cell.length_b   1.000
_cell.length_c   1.000
_cell.angle_alpha   90.00
_cell.angle_beta   90.00
_cell.angle_gamma   90.00
#
_symmetry.space_group_name_H-M   'P 1'
#
loop_
_entity.id
_entity.type
_entity.pdbx_description
1 polymer ?
#
loop_
_entity_poly.entity_id
_entity_poly.type
_entity_poly.pdbx_seq_one_letter_code
_entity_poly.pdbx_strand_id
1 'polypeptide(L)'
;MNQKFIISFLIVCLILISMPTALCKTPTAPIVYVAGDGSGDFNCDGKGDEVQINQALKFVAENSAYTTVHLRGPFTYTINSTIYIQGSNTILEGDSDAVVKLVNHAGWETMIPLIGSKGSISNVTVRGFEINANHKGNTELSKGKGYYNCIYFGRVKNISVYDMYMHDGHGDGLRTYYCENIQFYNNKIYLLGHDGLYAIESDNVEAWNNRITCRINSALRVWNSNNVKFHDNFIDSYPDAGPGIQVQRSADVMNVEIYDNLITNTYGPGIWVIGTEGAYDKTLTSCYIHHNIFNGTGTNKNIQWVGGVLGSGFHNVLIENNVFEGVHNAAVVNMYMTYDNAGPSGSGFTTTIRNNIIANTTPRLTWNVREGQGTGYGILNCLPKSHNMVVEYNCVYNSAAGDYKNVNHLTDINVDPLFVDSKNGDYHLKSETGRWTGSAWVKDSVSSPCIDAGNPSSDYSKEPEDNGNRANIGRYGNTIHASLSGVGPEPIPEVYDNRLREASPDTVYQDSTFIDVGGMNDARYRDVMWFDLSVYDETAEVSTEVTGAALSLYWYYPAGNTRPDDTIVEVYRPASSWNSSYVSWNKKDKNAAWKNAGGDWYDKNGVLQGSTPYATFTIRGSTLPDNRYYELDVTELVKEYVTGKYENTGFLIKTRTENNNYIAFYSNEGGIEAQKPKLNITTKETPAPIIINETINEAIDNRLREASPDSVYQDSAFIDVGGMNDARYRDVIWFDLGEFNDTTEVTDSTLSLYWYYPAGNERPDDTVIEVYRPASEWNSSYVNWNKKDKNVAWKNAGGDWHDKNGATQGDTPYASIALKGSELPDNRYYELDVTELVKEYTSGKYENTGFLIKARNENNNYIAFYSNECGKETQKPSLNITKKVSSENIPVVPEIIEKITLNATLTGAIDNRLREASPDAVYQDSTFIDVGGMNNAVYRDIMWFDLNEFNNATEVTSANLSLYWYYPAENSRLNDTVIEVYRPASSWNSSYVSWNNRDKNVAWKYAGGDWYDKNGVSQGDTPYASITLKGSELPDNKYHEIDVTELVNEYASGKYENTGFLIKARNENNNYVAFYSNNCGNETQVPKLQLEYIN
;
A
#
# COMPACT_ATOMS: atom_id res chain seq x y z
N MET A 1 30.48 24.53 -58.20
CA MET A 1 29.05 24.85 -58.39
C MET A 1 28.77 26.16 -57.66
N ASN A 2 28.01 27.08 -58.27
CA ASN A 2 28.11 28.54 -58.10
C ASN A 2 27.94 29.11 -56.67
N GLN A 3 28.94 29.87 -56.24
CA GLN A 3 29.09 30.59 -54.95
C GLN A 3 28.08 31.71 -54.66
N LYS A 4 27.04 31.88 -55.48
CA LYS A 4 26.03 32.95 -55.32
C LYS A 4 24.62 32.45 -54.95
N PHE A 5 24.39 31.14 -54.93
CA PHE A 5 23.14 30.56 -54.40
C PHE A 5 23.21 30.19 -52.92
N ILE A 6 24.43 30.01 -52.38
CA ILE A 6 24.65 29.70 -50.96
C ILE A 6 24.49 30.96 -50.08
N ILE A 7 24.72 32.15 -50.64
CA ILE A 7 24.71 33.40 -49.88
C ILE A 7 23.29 33.94 -49.61
N SER A 8 22.31 33.62 -50.47
CA SER A 8 20.90 33.95 -50.16
C SER A 8 20.24 32.94 -49.21
N PHE A 9 20.77 31.71 -49.09
CA PHE A 9 20.32 30.74 -48.09
C PHE A 9 20.95 31.01 -46.71
N LEU A 10 22.20 31.48 -46.67
CA LEU A 10 22.87 31.83 -45.41
C LEU A 10 22.34 33.09 -44.73
N ILE A 11 21.78 34.06 -45.46
CA ILE A 11 21.26 35.30 -44.83
C ILE A 11 19.83 35.12 -44.28
N VAL A 12 19.09 34.11 -44.73
CA VAL A 12 17.82 33.70 -44.08
C VAL A 12 18.10 32.83 -42.85
N CYS A 13 19.21 32.06 -42.85
CA CYS A 13 19.60 31.26 -41.68
C CYS A 13 20.39 32.03 -40.60
N LEU A 14 21.00 33.19 -40.90
CA LEU A 14 21.71 34.03 -39.92
C LEU A 14 20.85 35.12 -39.27
N ILE A 15 19.53 35.09 -39.46
CA ILE A 15 18.56 35.89 -38.69
C ILE A 15 17.87 35.03 -37.60
N LEU A 16 18.22 33.74 -37.47
CA LEU A 16 17.58 32.82 -36.51
C LEU A 16 18.48 32.31 -35.37
N ILE A 17 19.70 32.81 -35.19
CA ILE A 17 20.60 32.34 -34.13
C ILE A 17 21.16 33.52 -33.33
N SER A 18 20.27 34.17 -32.60
CA SER A 18 20.59 34.90 -31.38
C SER A 18 19.33 34.98 -30.50
N MET A 19 18.97 33.87 -29.85
CA MET A 19 18.11 33.90 -28.66
C MET A 19 18.61 32.84 -27.65
N PRO A 20 18.74 33.18 -26.35
CA PRO A 20 19.21 32.26 -25.32
C PRO A 20 18.12 31.23 -24.96
N THR A 21 18.54 29.96 -24.81
CA THR A 21 17.69 28.87 -24.28
C THR A 21 17.55 28.99 -22.78
N ALA A 22 16.38 29.45 -22.34
CA ALA A 22 15.90 29.41 -20.96
C ALA A 22 15.51 27.98 -20.56
N LEU A 23 15.72 27.63 -19.27
CA LEU A 23 15.06 26.48 -18.64
C LEU A 23 13.53 26.68 -18.72
N CYS A 24 12.83 25.82 -19.45
CA CYS A 24 11.36 25.82 -19.46
C CYS A 24 10.83 25.18 -18.16
N LYS A 25 10.63 25.97 -17.11
CA LYS A 25 9.44 25.78 -16.26
C LYS A 25 8.25 25.88 -17.20
N THR A 26 7.48 24.81 -17.40
CA THR A 26 6.18 24.96 -18.03
C THR A 26 5.37 25.92 -17.15
N PRO A 27 4.93 27.09 -17.67
CA PRO A 27 4.10 27.99 -16.90
C PRO A 27 2.85 27.25 -16.43
N THR A 28 2.46 27.39 -15.16
CA THR A 28 1.10 27.02 -14.74
C THR A 28 0.13 27.76 -15.65
N ALA A 29 -0.78 27.04 -16.30
CA ALA A 29 -1.77 27.63 -17.18
C ALA A 29 -2.50 28.76 -16.42
N PRO A 30 -2.58 29.99 -16.96
CA PRO A 30 -3.21 31.08 -16.25
C PRO A 30 -4.69 30.76 -15.97
N ILE A 31 -5.21 31.25 -14.85
CA ILE A 31 -6.58 31.03 -14.39
C ILE A 31 -7.45 32.17 -14.88
N VAL A 32 -8.65 31.85 -15.38
CA VAL A 32 -9.70 32.83 -15.70
C VAL A 32 -10.65 32.94 -14.52
N TYR A 33 -10.77 34.13 -13.93
CA TYR A 33 -11.63 34.38 -12.77
C TYR A 33 -13.01 34.90 -13.18
N VAL A 34 -14.05 34.32 -12.59
CA VAL A 34 -15.42 34.83 -12.63
C VAL A 34 -15.79 35.31 -11.23
N ALA A 35 -16.30 36.53 -11.08
CA ALA A 35 -16.58 37.11 -9.77
C ALA A 35 -17.83 38.00 -9.76
N GLY A 36 -18.52 38.09 -8.61
CA GLY A 36 -19.68 38.95 -8.43
C GLY A 36 -19.39 40.35 -7.86
N ASP A 37 -18.16 40.59 -7.40
CA ASP A 37 -17.73 41.82 -6.73
C ASP A 37 -17.01 42.81 -7.66
N GLY A 38 -16.86 42.46 -8.94
CA GLY A 38 -16.12 43.24 -9.93
C GLY A 38 -14.63 42.90 -10.05
N SER A 39 -14.11 41.93 -9.28
CA SER A 39 -12.70 41.53 -9.29
C SER A 39 -12.31 40.49 -10.35
N GLY A 40 -13.28 39.94 -11.09
CA GLY A 40 -13.07 38.87 -12.06
C GLY A 40 -12.69 39.38 -13.46
N ASP A 41 -12.12 38.50 -14.28
CA ASP A 41 -11.97 38.72 -15.72
C ASP A 41 -13.34 38.79 -16.40
N PHE A 42 -14.31 38.04 -15.86
CA PHE A 42 -15.72 38.09 -16.20
C PHE A 42 -16.54 38.37 -14.94
N ASN A 43 -17.41 39.40 -14.98
CA ASN A 43 -18.10 39.89 -13.79
C ASN A 43 -19.61 39.64 -13.85
N CYS A 44 -20.11 39.01 -12.80
CA CYS A 44 -21.48 38.57 -12.59
C CYS A 44 -22.24 39.54 -11.68
N ASP A 45 -23.57 39.56 -11.75
CA ASP A 45 -24.41 40.44 -10.93
C ASP A 45 -25.46 39.69 -10.10
N GLY A 46 -25.43 38.35 -10.15
CA GLY A 46 -26.37 37.49 -9.44
C GLY A 46 -27.63 37.22 -10.25
N LYS A 47 -27.64 37.49 -11.56
CA LYS A 47 -28.80 37.33 -12.45
C LYS A 47 -28.40 36.84 -13.83
N GLY A 48 -28.70 35.58 -14.14
CA GLY A 48 -28.39 35.01 -15.45
C GLY A 48 -26.88 34.88 -15.65
N ASP A 49 -26.16 34.53 -14.58
CA ASP A 49 -24.70 34.56 -14.53
C ASP A 49 -24.07 33.45 -15.39
N GLU A 50 -24.86 32.51 -15.91
CA GLU A 50 -24.37 31.52 -16.86
C GLU A 50 -23.79 32.17 -18.13
N VAL A 51 -24.20 33.40 -18.46
CA VAL A 51 -23.69 34.13 -19.63
C VAL A 51 -22.19 34.38 -19.47
N GLN A 52 -21.78 34.97 -18.35
CA GLN A 52 -20.39 35.31 -18.08
C GLN A 52 -19.55 34.06 -17.82
N ILE A 53 -20.09 33.08 -17.10
CA ILE A 53 -19.40 31.79 -16.88
C ILE A 53 -19.16 31.09 -18.23
N ASN A 54 -20.14 31.08 -19.14
CA ASN A 54 -19.97 30.51 -20.47
C ASN A 54 -18.98 31.30 -21.34
N GLN A 55 -18.89 32.62 -21.17
CA GLN A 55 -17.89 33.44 -21.84
C GLN A 55 -16.47 33.08 -21.36
N ALA A 56 -16.28 32.89 -20.05
CA ALA A 56 -15.02 32.43 -19.48
C ALA A 56 -14.63 31.02 -19.98
N LEU A 57 -15.57 30.07 -19.96
CA LEU A 57 -15.33 28.70 -20.45
C LEU A 57 -15.06 28.66 -21.96
N LYS A 58 -15.72 29.53 -22.73
CA LYS A 58 -15.43 29.69 -24.16
C LYS A 58 -14.02 30.23 -24.37
N PHE A 59 -13.62 31.25 -23.60
CA PHE A 59 -12.27 31.81 -23.67
C PHE A 59 -11.22 30.74 -23.38
N VAL A 60 -11.38 29.94 -22.32
CA VAL A 60 -10.47 28.82 -22.02
C VAL A 60 -10.42 27.82 -23.18
N ALA A 61 -11.56 27.43 -23.75
CA ALA A 61 -11.61 26.50 -24.86
C ALA A 61 -10.94 27.03 -26.15
N GLU A 62 -10.97 28.34 -26.40
CA GLU A 62 -10.36 28.98 -27.57
C GLU A 62 -8.88 29.34 -27.37
N ASN A 63 -8.36 29.25 -26.14
CA ASN A 63 -7.00 29.65 -25.78
C ASN A 63 -6.28 28.53 -25.03
N SER A 64 -5.53 27.70 -25.76
CA SER A 64 -4.84 26.51 -25.22
C SER A 64 -3.80 26.76 -24.12
N ALA A 65 -3.43 28.03 -23.87
CA ALA A 65 -2.59 28.40 -22.73
C ALA A 65 -3.35 28.38 -21.40
N TYR A 66 -4.68 28.45 -21.43
CA TYR A 66 -5.55 28.44 -20.26
C TYR A 66 -6.23 27.08 -20.13
N THR A 67 -6.42 26.65 -18.90
CA THR A 67 -7.13 25.39 -18.59
C THR A 67 -8.24 25.59 -17.56
N THR A 68 -8.24 26.69 -16.82
CA THR A 68 -9.03 26.81 -15.59
C THR A 68 -9.95 28.02 -15.61
N VAL A 69 -11.23 27.79 -15.27
CA VAL A 69 -12.19 28.83 -14.88
C VAL A 69 -12.46 28.69 -13.39
N HIS A 70 -12.24 29.75 -12.63
CA HIS A 70 -12.41 29.79 -11.17
C HIS A 70 -13.55 30.72 -10.78
N LEU A 71 -14.57 30.20 -10.08
CA LEU A 71 -15.71 30.94 -9.54
C LEU A 71 -15.39 31.47 -8.14
N ARG A 72 -15.26 32.79 -7.99
CA ARG A 72 -14.95 33.41 -6.70
C ARG A 72 -16.16 33.46 -5.77
N GLY A 73 -15.95 33.10 -4.51
CA GLY A 73 -16.90 33.30 -3.42
C GLY A 73 -16.43 34.37 -2.42
N PRO A 74 -17.26 34.73 -1.43
CA PRO A 74 -18.66 34.32 -1.26
C PRO A 74 -19.56 35.02 -2.30
N PHE A 75 -20.22 34.23 -3.16
CA PHE A 75 -21.16 34.77 -4.14
C PHE A 75 -22.15 33.72 -4.64
N THR A 76 -23.39 34.12 -4.92
CA THR A 76 -24.39 33.25 -5.54
C THR A 76 -24.57 33.60 -7.02
N TYR A 77 -24.04 32.73 -7.88
CA TYR A 77 -24.22 32.74 -9.33
C TYR A 77 -25.59 32.17 -9.68
N THR A 78 -26.56 33.04 -9.94
CA THR A 78 -27.93 32.61 -10.25
C THR A 78 -28.07 32.37 -11.74
N ILE A 79 -28.41 31.14 -12.13
CA ILE A 79 -28.44 30.71 -13.53
C ILE A 79 -29.84 30.41 -14.05
N ASN A 80 -30.10 30.81 -15.29
CA ASN A 80 -31.33 30.51 -16.04
C ASN A 80 -31.08 29.82 -17.40
N SER A 81 -29.85 29.35 -17.62
CA SER A 81 -29.50 28.41 -18.69
C SER A 81 -28.26 27.58 -18.27
N THR A 82 -27.89 26.59 -19.08
CA THR A 82 -26.78 25.66 -18.80
C THR A 82 -25.41 26.35 -18.90
N ILE A 83 -24.53 26.04 -17.94
CA ILE A 83 -23.09 26.28 -18.02
C ILE A 83 -22.46 25.14 -18.83
N TYR A 84 -21.84 25.46 -19.96
CA TYR A 84 -21.22 24.49 -20.85
C TYR A 84 -19.70 24.56 -20.79
N ILE A 85 -19.07 23.45 -20.43
CA ILE A 85 -17.64 23.21 -20.65
C ILE A 85 -17.45 22.96 -22.15
N GLN A 86 -16.62 23.78 -22.80
CA GLN A 86 -16.61 23.88 -24.28
C GLN A 86 -15.39 23.26 -24.95
N GLY A 87 -14.39 22.81 -24.19
CA GLY A 87 -13.16 22.21 -24.70
C GLY A 87 -12.60 21.14 -23.75
N SER A 88 -11.63 20.37 -24.25
CA SER A 88 -10.85 19.43 -23.44
C SER A 88 -9.86 20.16 -22.52
N ASN A 89 -9.30 19.45 -21.53
CA ASN A 89 -8.33 20.00 -20.56
C ASN A 89 -8.88 21.19 -19.79
N THR A 90 -10.16 21.12 -19.39
CA THR A 90 -10.85 22.21 -18.71
C THR A 90 -11.13 21.86 -17.25
N ILE A 91 -10.73 22.75 -16.36
CA ILE A 91 -11.04 22.74 -14.93
C ILE A 91 -12.07 23.85 -14.70
N LEU A 92 -13.24 23.48 -14.20
CA LEU A 92 -14.22 24.42 -13.63
C LEU A 92 -14.16 24.26 -12.11
N GLU A 93 -13.58 25.25 -11.44
CA GLU A 93 -13.43 25.24 -9.99
C GLU A 93 -14.00 26.50 -9.35
N GLY A 94 -14.03 26.56 -8.03
CA GLY A 94 -14.41 27.75 -7.29
C GLY A 94 -14.13 27.64 -5.81
N ASP A 95 -14.35 28.75 -5.11
CA ASP A 95 -14.29 28.79 -3.64
C ASP A 95 -15.46 28.01 -3.03
N SER A 96 -15.25 27.46 -1.82
CA SER A 96 -16.28 26.67 -1.11
C SER A 96 -17.56 27.44 -0.76
N ASP A 97 -17.51 28.78 -0.78
CA ASP A 97 -18.65 29.68 -0.57
C ASP A 97 -19.17 30.34 -1.88
N ALA A 98 -18.65 29.91 -3.04
CA ALA A 98 -19.28 30.15 -4.33
C ALA A 98 -20.47 29.18 -4.52
N VAL A 99 -21.64 29.72 -4.88
CA VAL A 99 -22.88 28.95 -5.05
C VAL A 99 -23.43 29.13 -6.45
N VAL A 100 -23.47 28.06 -7.25
CA VAL A 100 -24.25 28.02 -8.49
C VAL A 100 -25.68 27.63 -8.16
N LYS A 101 -26.63 28.54 -8.42
CA LYS A 101 -28.03 28.37 -8.02
C LYS A 101 -28.98 28.46 -9.21
N LEU A 102 -29.86 27.47 -9.34
CA LEU A 102 -30.93 27.50 -10.34
C LEU A 102 -32.02 28.53 -9.94
N VAL A 103 -32.54 29.29 -10.91
CA VAL A 103 -33.70 30.18 -10.69
C VAL A 103 -34.98 29.43 -10.31
N ASN A 104 -35.98 30.16 -9.78
CA ASN A 104 -37.32 29.63 -9.60
C ASN A 104 -38.03 29.51 -10.95
N HIS A 105 -38.89 28.51 -11.09
CA HIS A 105 -39.66 28.27 -12.30
C HIS A 105 -38.82 28.31 -13.58
N ALA A 106 -37.65 27.66 -13.56
CA ALA A 106 -36.66 27.74 -14.63
C ALA A 106 -37.23 27.26 -15.98
N GLY A 107 -38.16 26.31 -15.97
CA GLY A 107 -38.94 25.92 -17.15
C GLY A 107 -38.15 25.23 -18.26
N TRP A 108 -36.91 24.77 -17.99
CA TRP A 108 -36.12 24.03 -18.98
C TRP A 108 -36.71 22.65 -19.26
N GLU A 109 -36.44 22.15 -20.47
CA GLU A 109 -36.80 20.79 -20.87
C GLU A 109 -36.05 19.73 -20.05
N THR A 110 -36.54 18.49 -20.08
CA THR A 110 -35.85 17.35 -19.46
C THR A 110 -34.47 17.13 -20.08
N MET A 111 -33.53 16.58 -19.31
CA MET A 111 -32.15 16.27 -19.70
C MET A 111 -31.25 17.48 -20.00
N ILE A 112 -31.74 18.70 -19.71
CA ILE A 112 -30.92 19.92 -19.72
C ILE A 112 -30.32 20.11 -18.31
N PRO A 113 -28.98 20.00 -18.15
CA PRO A 113 -28.33 20.10 -16.85
C PRO A 113 -27.98 21.55 -16.47
N LEU A 114 -27.63 21.77 -15.20
CA LEU A 114 -27.02 23.03 -14.77
C LEU A 114 -25.61 23.18 -15.37
N ILE A 115 -24.80 22.12 -15.31
CA ILE A 115 -23.48 22.04 -15.92
C ILE A 115 -23.45 20.88 -16.93
N GLY A 116 -22.98 21.14 -18.15
CA GLY A 116 -22.82 20.12 -19.19
C GLY A 116 -21.60 20.33 -20.05
N SER A 117 -21.38 19.45 -21.02
CA SER A 117 -20.31 19.58 -22.02
C SER A 117 -20.86 19.92 -23.41
N LYS A 118 -20.09 20.66 -24.22
CA LYS A 118 -20.33 20.77 -25.66
C LYS A 118 -19.55 19.72 -26.42
N GLY A 119 -20.26 18.69 -26.87
CA GLY A 119 -19.68 17.60 -27.65
C GLY A 119 -18.84 16.64 -26.82
N SER A 120 -18.08 15.80 -27.52
CA SER A 120 -17.17 14.84 -26.92
C SER A 120 -15.83 15.50 -26.59
N ILE A 121 -15.57 15.68 -25.30
CA ILE A 121 -14.35 16.31 -24.76
C ILE A 121 -13.66 15.35 -23.79
N SER A 122 -12.44 15.70 -23.37
CA SER A 122 -11.64 14.88 -22.45
C SER A 122 -10.91 15.73 -21.41
N ASN A 123 -10.52 15.13 -20.29
CA ASN A 123 -9.78 15.78 -19.19
C ASN A 123 -10.60 16.96 -18.62
N VAL A 124 -11.71 16.62 -17.96
CA VAL A 124 -12.65 17.58 -17.39
C VAL A 124 -12.66 17.44 -15.89
N THR A 125 -12.43 18.54 -15.18
CA THR A 125 -12.53 18.60 -13.72
C THR A 125 -13.62 19.60 -13.30
N VAL A 126 -14.47 19.21 -12.35
CA VAL A 126 -15.42 20.12 -11.67
C VAL A 126 -15.20 19.99 -10.16
N ARG A 127 -14.80 21.06 -9.47
CA ARG A 127 -14.42 20.97 -8.05
C ARG A 127 -14.67 22.23 -7.20
N GLY A 128 -14.82 22.04 -5.89
CA GLY A 128 -14.58 23.08 -4.88
C GLY A 128 -15.74 24.02 -4.54
N PHE A 129 -16.87 24.00 -5.25
CA PHE A 129 -18.00 24.94 -5.03
C PHE A 129 -19.36 24.26 -4.78
N GLU A 130 -20.36 25.03 -4.36
CA GLU A 130 -21.73 24.56 -4.10
C GLU A 130 -22.61 24.63 -5.35
N ILE A 131 -23.42 23.59 -5.59
CA ILE A 131 -24.54 23.60 -6.53
C ILE A 131 -25.86 23.45 -5.76
N ASN A 132 -26.64 24.54 -5.78
CA ASN A 132 -27.99 24.58 -5.24
C ASN A 132 -29.00 24.42 -6.39
N ALA A 133 -29.51 23.20 -6.58
CA ALA A 133 -30.44 22.88 -7.67
C ALA A 133 -31.90 23.31 -7.40
N ASN A 134 -32.15 24.01 -6.28
CA ASN A 134 -33.36 24.79 -5.99
C ASN A 134 -34.70 24.06 -6.22
N HIS A 135 -34.86 22.86 -5.65
CA HIS A 135 -36.08 22.07 -5.74
C HIS A 135 -37.32 22.83 -5.23
N LYS A 136 -37.19 23.58 -4.11
CA LYS A 136 -38.32 24.33 -3.52
C LYS A 136 -38.84 25.43 -4.44
N GLY A 137 -37.98 26.02 -5.27
CA GLY A 137 -38.35 27.02 -6.28
C GLY A 137 -38.93 26.43 -7.56
N ASN A 138 -38.92 25.11 -7.72
CA ASN A 138 -39.28 24.40 -8.95
C ASN A 138 -40.18 23.17 -8.67
N THR A 139 -41.08 23.24 -7.67
CA THR A 139 -41.90 22.10 -7.22
C THR A 139 -42.91 21.58 -8.24
N GLU A 140 -43.15 22.32 -9.32
CA GLU A 140 -43.99 21.91 -10.46
C GLU A 140 -43.40 20.74 -11.26
N LEU A 141 -42.12 20.45 -11.07
CA LEU A 141 -41.44 19.35 -11.75
C LEU A 141 -41.40 18.07 -10.91
N SER A 142 -41.27 16.96 -11.62
CA SER A 142 -41.11 15.65 -11.03
C SER A 142 -39.64 15.33 -10.77
N LYS A 143 -39.37 14.82 -9.57
CA LYS A 143 -38.08 14.21 -9.19
C LYS A 143 -37.81 12.97 -10.06
N GLY A 144 -36.55 12.71 -10.39
CA GLY A 144 -36.13 11.47 -11.06
C GLY A 144 -36.50 11.36 -12.53
N LYS A 145 -36.81 12.49 -13.19
CA LYS A 145 -37.18 12.55 -14.61
C LYS A 145 -36.17 13.31 -15.47
N GLY A 146 -34.92 13.41 -15.01
CA GLY A 146 -33.83 14.07 -15.72
C GLY A 146 -33.90 15.61 -15.74
N TYR A 147 -34.80 16.22 -14.96
CA TYR A 147 -34.84 17.67 -14.80
C TYR A 147 -33.71 18.14 -13.88
N TYR A 148 -32.96 19.14 -14.34
CA TYR A 148 -31.99 19.87 -13.53
C TYR A 148 -30.96 18.95 -12.85
N ASN A 149 -30.41 18.00 -13.61
CA ASN A 149 -29.20 17.31 -13.19
C ASN A 149 -28.11 18.36 -12.91
N CYS A 150 -27.41 18.26 -11.79
CA CYS A 150 -26.38 19.24 -11.43
C CYS A 150 -25.28 19.22 -12.51
N ILE A 151 -24.80 18.03 -12.84
CA ILE A 151 -23.81 17.79 -13.90
C ILE A 151 -24.31 16.65 -14.81
N TYR A 152 -24.26 16.86 -16.12
CA TYR A 152 -24.49 15.79 -17.09
C TYR A 152 -23.44 15.79 -18.21
N PHE A 153 -22.72 14.68 -18.34
CA PHE A 153 -21.75 14.46 -19.40
C PHE A 153 -22.13 13.26 -20.29
N GLY A 154 -22.00 13.46 -21.61
CA GLY A 154 -22.20 12.42 -22.60
C GLY A 154 -20.97 12.27 -23.47
N ARG A 155 -20.42 11.05 -23.57
CA ARG A 155 -19.22 10.74 -24.37
C ARG A 155 -18.00 11.59 -24.00
N VAL A 156 -17.75 11.74 -22.70
CA VAL A 156 -16.60 12.46 -22.14
C VAL A 156 -15.64 11.46 -21.49
N LYS A 157 -14.33 11.72 -21.61
CA LYS A 157 -13.28 10.88 -21.02
C LYS A 157 -12.50 11.62 -19.94
N ASN A 158 -12.02 10.91 -18.93
CA ASN A 158 -11.19 11.45 -17.84
C ASN A 158 -11.94 12.59 -17.12
N ILE A 159 -12.97 12.20 -16.36
CA ILE A 159 -13.85 13.08 -15.61
C ILE A 159 -13.46 13.00 -14.14
N SER A 160 -13.19 14.13 -13.51
CA SER A 160 -13.02 14.21 -12.05
C SER A 160 -14.03 15.21 -11.47
N VAL A 161 -14.87 14.75 -10.55
CA VAL A 161 -15.83 15.60 -9.83
C VAL A 161 -15.64 15.39 -8.33
N TYR A 162 -15.13 16.41 -7.64
CA TYR A 162 -14.76 16.28 -6.24
C TYR A 162 -14.82 17.57 -5.44
N ASP A 163 -14.83 17.45 -4.11
CA ASP A 163 -14.99 18.58 -3.17
C ASP A 163 -16.22 19.44 -3.47
N MET A 164 -17.28 18.84 -4.02
CA MET A 164 -18.52 19.53 -4.35
C MET A 164 -19.56 19.38 -3.23
N TYR A 165 -20.35 20.44 -3.01
CA TYR A 165 -21.60 20.35 -2.26
C TYR A 165 -22.80 20.48 -3.21
N MET A 166 -23.50 19.37 -3.49
CA MET A 166 -24.66 19.38 -4.40
C MET A 166 -25.93 19.03 -3.64
N HIS A 167 -26.94 19.89 -3.69
CA HIS A 167 -28.13 19.66 -2.89
C HIS A 167 -29.44 20.20 -3.48
N ASP A 168 -30.54 19.70 -2.92
CA ASP A 168 -31.90 20.14 -3.19
C ASP A 168 -32.26 20.16 -4.68
N GLY A 169 -31.93 19.11 -5.42
CA GLY A 169 -32.26 18.98 -6.85
C GLY A 169 -33.51 18.17 -7.16
N HIS A 170 -33.91 18.18 -8.44
CA HIS A 170 -34.88 17.25 -9.02
C HIS A 170 -34.24 16.07 -9.76
N GLY A 171 -32.99 16.23 -10.18
CA GLY A 171 -32.23 15.25 -10.97
C GLY A 171 -31.03 14.68 -10.22
N ASP A 172 -30.08 14.21 -11.01
CA ASP A 172 -28.82 13.59 -10.60
C ASP A 172 -27.79 14.62 -10.10
N GLY A 173 -26.83 14.18 -9.28
CA GLY A 173 -25.63 14.97 -8.96
C GLY A 173 -24.69 14.98 -10.17
N LEU A 174 -24.04 13.84 -10.42
CA LEU A 174 -23.34 13.58 -11.67
C LEU A 174 -24.06 12.48 -12.45
N ARG A 175 -24.51 12.80 -13.65
CA ARG A 175 -24.97 11.81 -14.64
C ARG A 175 -23.93 11.65 -15.74
N THR A 176 -23.61 10.42 -16.09
CA THR A 176 -22.74 10.13 -17.24
C THR A 176 -23.39 9.15 -18.22
N TYR A 177 -23.10 9.30 -19.51
CA TYR A 177 -23.59 8.44 -20.58
C TYR A 177 -22.49 8.16 -21.60
N TYR A 178 -22.13 6.90 -21.81
CA TYR A 178 -20.99 6.50 -22.67
C TYR A 178 -19.66 7.20 -22.33
N CYS A 179 -19.36 7.33 -21.04
CA CYS A 179 -18.14 8.00 -20.57
C CYS A 179 -17.07 6.98 -20.13
N GLU A 180 -15.84 7.45 -19.97
CA GLU A 180 -14.69 6.61 -19.60
C GLU A 180 -13.84 7.33 -18.55
N ASN A 181 -13.30 6.59 -17.56
CA ASN A 181 -12.45 7.11 -16.49
C ASN A 181 -13.18 8.21 -15.68
N ILE A 182 -14.20 7.80 -14.93
CA ILE A 182 -15.03 8.69 -14.10
C ILE A 182 -14.59 8.55 -12.64
N GLN A 183 -14.20 9.66 -12.03
CA GLN A 183 -13.86 9.78 -10.62
C GLN A 183 -14.83 10.73 -9.92
N PHE A 184 -15.49 10.26 -8.87
CA PHE A 184 -16.49 11.01 -8.11
C PHE A 184 -16.21 10.89 -6.61
N TYR A 185 -15.54 11.87 -6.01
CA TYR A 185 -15.01 11.71 -4.65
C TYR A 185 -15.02 12.94 -3.76
N ASN A 186 -14.93 12.75 -2.44
CA ASN A 186 -14.95 13.84 -1.44
C ASN A 186 -16.19 14.76 -1.56
N ASN A 187 -17.29 14.28 -2.15
CA ASN A 187 -18.48 15.11 -2.35
C ASN A 187 -19.46 14.98 -1.20
N LYS A 188 -20.15 16.09 -0.91
CA LYS A 188 -21.34 16.11 -0.06
C LYS A 188 -22.58 16.22 -0.94
N ILE A 189 -23.42 15.19 -0.93
CA ILE A 189 -24.66 15.16 -1.72
C ILE A 189 -25.85 15.11 -0.77
N TYR A 190 -26.75 16.08 -0.87
CA TYR A 190 -27.85 16.18 0.07
C TYR A 190 -29.20 16.34 -0.62
N LEU A 191 -30.03 15.32 -0.50
CA LEU A 191 -31.43 15.33 -0.92
C LEU A 191 -31.63 15.72 -2.40
N LEU A 192 -30.82 15.17 -3.31
CA LEU A 192 -31.06 15.27 -4.74
C LEU A 192 -32.26 14.43 -5.17
N GLY A 193 -32.91 14.85 -6.24
CA GLY A 193 -34.16 14.27 -6.71
C GLY A 193 -33.98 12.99 -7.53
N HIS A 194 -32.77 12.49 -7.72
CA HIS A 194 -32.52 11.18 -8.31
C HIS A 194 -31.30 10.52 -7.66
N ASP A 195 -30.21 10.28 -8.41
CA ASP A 195 -29.01 9.62 -7.90
C ASP A 195 -27.89 10.64 -7.59
N GLY A 196 -27.00 10.35 -6.65
CA GLY A 196 -25.78 11.16 -6.43
C GLY A 196 -24.84 11.04 -7.62
N LEU A 197 -24.47 9.80 -7.96
CA LEU A 197 -23.81 9.44 -9.22
C LEU A 197 -24.69 8.44 -9.98
N TYR A 198 -24.93 8.69 -11.26
CA TYR A 198 -25.52 7.73 -12.17
C TYR A 198 -24.68 7.58 -13.44
N ALA A 199 -23.91 6.50 -13.52
CA ALA A 199 -23.13 6.14 -14.69
C ALA A 199 -23.85 5.11 -15.57
N ILE A 200 -23.93 5.40 -16.87
CA ILE A 200 -24.69 4.62 -17.84
C ILE A 200 -23.79 4.26 -19.00
N GLU A 201 -23.71 2.97 -19.33
CA GLU A 201 -22.93 2.43 -20.46
C GLU A 201 -21.50 2.98 -20.48
N SER A 202 -20.88 3.09 -19.30
CA SER A 202 -19.58 3.73 -19.09
C SER A 202 -18.52 2.72 -18.61
N ASP A 203 -17.25 3.07 -18.72
CA ASP A 203 -16.14 2.21 -18.30
C ASP A 203 -15.20 2.94 -17.33
N ASN A 204 -14.63 2.19 -16.40
CA ASN A 204 -13.74 2.67 -15.33
C ASN A 204 -14.40 3.77 -14.48
N VAL A 205 -15.29 3.36 -13.59
CA VAL A 205 -16.10 4.24 -12.74
C VAL A 205 -15.71 4.06 -11.28
N GLU A 206 -15.25 5.11 -10.63
CA GLU A 206 -14.82 5.07 -9.23
C GLU A 206 -15.50 6.18 -8.42
N ALA A 207 -16.09 5.82 -7.29
CA ALA A 207 -16.67 6.78 -6.37
C ALA A 207 -16.31 6.48 -4.92
N TRP A 208 -15.66 7.44 -4.26
CA TRP A 208 -15.16 7.23 -2.90
C TRP A 208 -15.20 8.44 -1.98
N ASN A 209 -15.18 8.19 -0.68
CA ASN A 209 -15.20 9.22 0.37
C ASN A 209 -16.32 10.26 0.18
N ASN A 210 -17.46 9.84 -0.36
CA ASN A 210 -18.63 10.71 -0.51
C ASN A 210 -19.54 10.56 0.70
N ARG A 211 -20.17 11.67 1.11
CA ARG A 211 -21.28 11.67 2.06
C ARG A 211 -22.59 11.97 1.33
N ILE A 212 -23.46 10.96 1.24
CA ILE A 212 -24.68 11.04 0.42
C ILE A 212 -25.93 10.74 1.24
N THR A 213 -26.88 11.69 1.24
CA THR A 213 -28.24 11.50 1.78
C THR A 213 -29.25 11.43 0.64
N CYS A 214 -29.77 10.24 0.37
CA CYS A 214 -30.72 10.00 -0.72
C CYS A 214 -32.09 10.63 -0.43
N ARG A 215 -32.78 11.14 -1.48
CA ARG A 215 -34.18 11.55 -1.36
C ARG A 215 -35.15 10.51 -1.90
N ILE A 216 -34.97 10.05 -3.15
CA ILE A 216 -35.93 9.15 -3.81
C ILE A 216 -35.35 7.91 -4.47
N ASN A 217 -34.11 7.93 -4.98
CA ASN A 217 -33.52 6.79 -5.70
C ASN A 217 -32.24 6.33 -4.99
N SER A 218 -31.07 6.36 -5.64
CA SER A 218 -29.83 5.82 -5.09
C SER A 218 -28.81 6.88 -4.70
N ALA A 219 -27.84 6.52 -3.87
CA ALA A 219 -26.65 7.35 -3.70
C ALA A 219 -25.75 7.19 -4.92
N LEU A 220 -25.47 5.93 -5.27
CA LEU A 220 -24.61 5.56 -6.40
C LEU A 220 -25.33 4.53 -7.27
N ARG A 221 -25.29 4.73 -8.58
CA ARG A 221 -25.90 3.83 -9.54
C ARG A 221 -25.03 3.64 -10.78
N VAL A 222 -24.93 2.39 -11.20
CA VAL A 222 -24.39 2.01 -12.50
C VAL A 222 -25.41 1.22 -13.31
N TRP A 223 -25.47 1.50 -14.61
CA TRP A 223 -26.23 0.72 -15.57
C TRP A 223 -25.35 0.33 -16.76
N ASN A 224 -25.20 -0.97 -17.02
CA ASN A 224 -24.36 -1.52 -18.11
C ASN A 224 -22.93 -0.92 -18.13
N SER A 225 -22.38 -0.65 -16.95
CA SER A 225 -21.07 -0.01 -16.81
C SER A 225 -20.07 -0.99 -16.21
N ASN A 226 -18.83 -0.93 -16.68
CA ASN A 226 -17.79 -1.91 -16.38
C ASN A 226 -16.61 -1.27 -15.62
N ASN A 227 -15.81 -2.10 -14.95
CA ASN A 227 -14.69 -1.67 -14.11
C ASN A 227 -15.13 -0.64 -13.06
N VAL A 228 -16.12 -1.01 -12.24
CA VAL A 228 -16.74 -0.12 -11.26
C VAL A 228 -16.19 -0.38 -9.86
N LYS A 229 -15.84 0.67 -9.14
CA LYS A 229 -15.40 0.64 -7.73
C LYS A 229 -16.16 1.66 -6.90
N PHE A 230 -16.87 1.22 -5.88
CA PHE A 230 -17.54 2.11 -4.92
C PHE A 230 -17.04 1.84 -3.50
N HIS A 231 -16.32 2.78 -2.90
CA HIS A 231 -15.71 2.55 -1.60
C HIS A 231 -15.61 3.75 -0.66
N ASP A 232 -15.45 3.51 0.64
CA ASP A 232 -15.32 4.56 1.66
C ASP A 232 -16.48 5.58 1.70
N ASN A 233 -17.66 5.23 1.18
CA ASN A 233 -18.79 6.15 1.15
C ASN A 233 -19.64 6.03 2.42
N PHE A 234 -20.12 7.17 2.90
CA PHE A 234 -21.19 7.25 3.89
C PHE A 234 -22.53 7.47 3.17
N ILE A 235 -23.46 6.53 3.34
CA ILE A 235 -24.76 6.56 2.67
C ILE A 235 -25.89 6.44 3.70
N ASP A 236 -26.77 7.45 3.72
CA ASP A 236 -28.04 7.41 4.44
C ASP A 236 -29.21 7.86 3.53
N SER A 237 -30.44 7.89 4.06
CA SER A 237 -31.63 8.15 3.23
C SER A 237 -32.75 8.87 3.97
N TYR A 238 -33.48 9.68 3.21
CA TYR A 238 -34.79 10.21 3.58
C TYR A 238 -35.90 9.14 3.35
N PRO A 239 -37.04 9.19 4.07
CA PRO A 239 -38.15 8.21 3.97
C PRO A 239 -38.90 8.06 2.64
N ASP A 240 -38.30 8.36 1.50
CA ASP A 240 -38.84 8.12 0.15
C ASP A 240 -37.80 7.49 -0.80
N ALA A 241 -36.58 7.22 -0.30
CA ALA A 241 -35.44 6.78 -1.10
C ALA A 241 -35.55 5.33 -1.61
N GLY A 242 -34.79 5.05 -2.67
CA GLY A 242 -34.59 3.72 -3.23
C GLY A 242 -33.44 3.01 -2.52
N PRO A 243 -32.69 2.15 -3.24
CA PRO A 243 -31.54 1.48 -2.66
C PRO A 243 -30.41 2.47 -2.31
N GLY A 244 -29.51 2.12 -1.40
CA GLY A 244 -28.29 2.92 -1.19
C GLY A 244 -27.40 2.92 -2.44
N ILE A 245 -27.04 1.73 -2.92
CA ILE A 245 -26.30 1.52 -4.16
C ILE A 245 -27.11 0.62 -5.10
N GLN A 246 -27.15 0.96 -6.39
CA GLN A 246 -27.81 0.15 -7.41
C GLN A 246 -26.83 -0.27 -8.52
N VAL A 247 -26.71 -1.58 -8.71
CA VAL A 247 -26.00 -2.18 -9.85
C VAL A 247 -27.03 -2.77 -10.79
N GLN A 248 -27.18 -2.18 -11.97
CA GLN A 248 -28.17 -2.63 -12.95
C GLN A 248 -27.51 -3.13 -14.23
N ARG A 249 -27.89 -4.33 -14.64
CA ARG A 249 -27.55 -4.89 -15.94
C ARG A 249 -28.80 -5.15 -16.75
N SER A 250 -28.83 -4.63 -17.97
CA SER A 250 -29.71 -5.11 -19.03
C SER A 250 -28.89 -5.80 -20.12
N ALA A 251 -27.78 -5.22 -20.55
CA ALA A 251 -26.87 -5.76 -21.56
C ALA A 251 -25.41 -5.62 -21.10
N ASP A 252 -24.47 -6.08 -21.93
CA ASP A 252 -23.02 -5.89 -21.76
C ASP A 252 -22.35 -6.58 -20.56
N VAL A 253 -21.03 -6.35 -20.47
CA VAL A 253 -20.11 -6.79 -19.42
C VAL A 253 -20.18 -5.82 -18.24
N MET A 254 -20.21 -6.34 -17.02
CA MET A 254 -20.16 -5.54 -15.80
C MET A 254 -19.30 -6.25 -14.74
N ASN A 255 -18.12 -5.70 -14.49
CA ASN A 255 -17.28 -6.01 -13.33
C ASN A 255 -17.39 -4.89 -12.30
N VAL A 256 -17.87 -5.22 -11.10
CA VAL A 256 -18.20 -4.26 -10.04
C VAL A 256 -17.60 -4.71 -8.71
N GLU A 257 -17.01 -3.77 -7.98
CA GLU A 257 -16.43 -3.96 -6.65
C GLU A 257 -17.00 -2.88 -5.70
N ILE A 258 -17.53 -3.29 -4.55
CA ILE A 258 -18.17 -2.40 -3.58
C ILE A 258 -17.63 -2.73 -2.20
N TYR A 259 -16.87 -1.80 -1.60
CA TYR A 259 -16.16 -2.10 -0.36
C TYR A 259 -15.96 -0.93 0.59
N ASP A 260 -15.69 -1.19 1.87
CA ASP A 260 -15.41 -0.14 2.86
C ASP A 260 -16.50 0.93 3.03
N ASN A 261 -17.73 0.70 2.56
CA ASN A 261 -18.82 1.66 2.71
C ASN A 261 -19.57 1.49 4.05
N LEU A 262 -20.03 2.61 4.60
CA LEU A 262 -21.00 2.66 5.69
C LEU A 262 -22.39 3.00 5.12
N ILE A 263 -23.25 1.98 5.03
CA ILE A 263 -24.59 2.08 4.46
C ILE A 263 -25.60 1.94 5.60
N THR A 264 -26.24 3.04 5.99
CA THR A 264 -27.08 3.08 7.18
C THR A 264 -28.45 3.68 6.91
N ASN A 265 -29.48 3.12 7.55
CA ASN A 265 -30.84 3.66 7.53
C ASN A 265 -31.39 3.94 6.13
N THR A 266 -30.98 3.17 5.12
CA THR A 266 -31.52 3.31 3.77
C THR A 266 -33.01 2.99 3.78
N TYR A 267 -33.79 3.72 2.98
CA TYR A 267 -35.23 3.47 2.88
C TYR A 267 -35.47 2.17 2.09
N GLY A 268 -34.94 2.06 0.87
CA GLY A 268 -34.83 0.79 0.15
C GLY A 268 -33.70 -0.12 0.69
N PRO A 269 -33.32 -1.18 -0.05
CA PRO A 269 -32.23 -2.07 0.36
C PRO A 269 -30.89 -1.31 0.41
N GLY A 270 -29.91 -1.81 1.17
CA GLY A 270 -28.58 -1.20 1.21
C GLY A 270 -27.93 -1.21 -0.17
N ILE A 271 -27.83 -2.38 -0.79
CA ILE A 271 -27.38 -2.59 -2.17
C ILE A 271 -28.43 -3.40 -2.93
N TRP A 272 -28.71 -3.00 -4.17
CA TRP A 272 -29.50 -3.79 -5.11
C TRP A 272 -28.69 -4.15 -6.36
N VAL A 273 -28.44 -5.44 -6.56
CA VAL A 273 -27.77 -6.00 -7.74
C VAL A 273 -28.81 -6.68 -8.63
N ILE A 274 -29.09 -6.11 -9.80
CA ILE A 274 -30.17 -6.56 -10.68
C ILE A 274 -29.73 -6.80 -12.13
N GLY A 275 -30.10 -7.96 -12.66
CA GLY A 275 -30.16 -8.27 -14.08
C GLY A 275 -31.61 -8.28 -14.58
N THR A 276 -31.92 -7.46 -15.59
CA THR A 276 -33.30 -7.27 -16.10
C THR A 276 -33.61 -7.97 -17.42
N GLU A 277 -32.60 -8.48 -18.13
CA GLU A 277 -32.79 -9.24 -19.39
C GLU A 277 -32.55 -10.74 -19.17
N GLY A 278 -33.10 -11.58 -20.06
CA GLY A 278 -33.12 -13.03 -19.89
C GLY A 278 -31.73 -13.70 -19.82
N ALA A 279 -31.69 -15.02 -19.65
CA ALA A 279 -30.45 -15.79 -19.46
C ALA A 279 -29.30 -15.32 -20.38
N TYR A 280 -28.19 -14.94 -19.76
CA TYR A 280 -27.00 -14.43 -20.42
C TYR A 280 -25.76 -15.21 -19.98
N ASP A 281 -24.65 -15.02 -20.68
CA ASP A 281 -23.40 -15.67 -20.33
C ASP A 281 -22.91 -15.16 -18.97
N LYS A 282 -22.75 -16.09 -18.01
CA LYS A 282 -22.30 -15.80 -16.66
C LYS A 282 -20.91 -15.14 -16.61
N THR A 283 -20.09 -15.27 -17.64
CA THR A 283 -18.74 -14.66 -17.70
C THR A 283 -18.79 -13.15 -17.91
N LEU A 284 -19.93 -12.60 -18.31
CA LEU A 284 -20.10 -11.17 -18.56
C LEU A 284 -20.26 -10.37 -17.28
N THR A 285 -20.49 -11.00 -16.14
CA THR A 285 -20.76 -10.28 -14.89
C THR A 285 -19.95 -10.81 -13.73
N SER A 286 -19.47 -9.89 -12.91
CA SER A 286 -18.90 -10.14 -11.59
C SER A 286 -19.26 -8.98 -10.66
N CYS A 287 -19.69 -9.28 -9.45
CA CYS A 287 -19.95 -8.27 -8.43
C CYS A 287 -19.35 -8.72 -7.10
N TYR A 288 -18.34 -8.01 -6.63
CA TYR A 288 -17.65 -8.30 -5.39
C TYR A 288 -18.03 -7.27 -4.33
N ILE A 289 -18.67 -7.71 -3.25
CA ILE A 289 -19.18 -6.85 -2.18
C ILE A 289 -18.48 -7.26 -0.89
N HIS A 290 -17.55 -6.46 -0.41
CA HIS A 290 -16.75 -6.84 0.75
C HIS A 290 -16.46 -5.71 1.71
N HIS A 291 -16.26 -6.02 3.00
CA HIS A 291 -15.84 -5.02 3.96
C HIS A 291 -16.80 -3.81 4.06
N ASN A 292 -18.10 -4.01 3.86
CA ASN A 292 -19.09 -2.96 4.10
C ASN A 292 -19.79 -3.16 5.45
N ILE A 293 -20.31 -2.07 5.99
CA ILE A 293 -21.18 -2.06 7.17
C ILE A 293 -22.59 -1.67 6.74
N PHE A 294 -23.56 -2.54 7.01
CA PHE A 294 -24.99 -2.30 6.84
C PHE A 294 -25.63 -2.15 8.21
N ASN A 295 -26.12 -0.95 8.53
CA ASN A 295 -26.75 -0.69 9.83
C ASN A 295 -28.18 -0.16 9.65
N GLY A 296 -29.17 -0.99 9.99
CA GLY A 296 -30.59 -0.60 9.95
C GLY A 296 -31.15 -0.31 8.56
N THR A 297 -30.62 -0.94 7.51
CA THR A 297 -31.08 -0.74 6.13
C THR A 297 -32.45 -1.37 5.88
N GLY A 298 -33.19 -0.85 4.89
CA GLY A 298 -34.46 -1.46 4.43
C GLY A 298 -35.71 -0.97 5.16
N THR A 299 -35.77 0.31 5.54
CA THR A 299 -36.85 0.87 6.38
C THR A 299 -38.18 1.13 5.65
N ASN A 300 -38.25 0.89 4.34
CA ASN A 300 -39.43 1.19 3.52
C ASN A 300 -40.64 0.28 3.82
N LYS A 301 -41.72 0.89 4.31
CA LYS A 301 -42.97 0.23 4.72
C LYS A 301 -43.85 -0.24 3.56
N ASN A 302 -43.60 0.29 2.35
CA ASN A 302 -44.50 0.16 1.21
C ASN A 302 -44.08 -0.95 0.24
N ILE A 303 -42.89 -1.54 0.41
CA ILE A 303 -42.34 -2.55 -0.50
C ILE A 303 -41.85 -3.79 0.26
N GLN A 304 -41.65 -4.89 -0.47
CA GLN A 304 -41.08 -6.13 0.07
C GLN A 304 -39.61 -6.31 -0.26
N TRP A 305 -39.12 -5.66 -1.32
CA TRP A 305 -37.75 -5.77 -1.82
C TRP A 305 -36.79 -4.88 -1.01
N VAL A 306 -36.63 -5.18 0.27
CA VAL A 306 -35.72 -4.49 1.19
C VAL A 306 -34.76 -5.47 1.85
N GLY A 307 -33.63 -4.98 2.36
CA GLY A 307 -32.60 -5.80 2.99
C GLY A 307 -31.25 -5.10 3.08
N GLY A 308 -30.20 -5.86 3.34
CA GLY A 308 -28.82 -5.41 3.26
C GLY A 308 -28.36 -5.43 1.80
N VAL A 309 -28.09 -6.64 1.30
CA VAL A 309 -27.82 -6.90 -0.12
C VAL A 309 -28.98 -7.67 -0.75
N LEU A 310 -29.54 -7.12 -1.82
CA LEU A 310 -30.62 -7.72 -2.59
C LEU A 310 -30.13 -8.12 -3.98
N GLY A 311 -30.21 -9.42 -4.30
CA GLY A 311 -29.84 -9.98 -5.59
C GLY A 311 -31.06 -10.32 -6.46
N SER A 312 -30.99 -9.96 -7.75
CA SER A 312 -32.07 -10.15 -8.72
C SER A 312 -31.51 -10.54 -10.10
N GLY A 313 -31.05 -11.78 -10.31
CA GLY A 313 -30.64 -12.26 -11.64
C GLY A 313 -29.25 -11.81 -12.12
N PHE A 314 -28.30 -11.64 -11.20
CA PHE A 314 -26.90 -11.33 -11.48
C PHE A 314 -26.02 -12.58 -11.29
N HIS A 315 -25.03 -12.84 -12.15
CA HIS A 315 -24.09 -13.96 -11.99
C HIS A 315 -22.80 -13.53 -11.30
N ASN A 316 -22.12 -14.49 -10.65
CA ASN A 316 -20.85 -14.33 -9.94
C ASN A 316 -20.86 -13.17 -8.93
N VAL A 317 -21.88 -13.17 -8.07
CA VAL A 317 -21.93 -12.25 -6.93
C VAL A 317 -21.19 -12.90 -5.76
N LEU A 318 -20.15 -12.26 -5.24
CA LEU A 318 -19.44 -12.67 -4.03
C LEU A 318 -19.66 -11.61 -2.95
N ILE A 319 -20.20 -12.03 -1.82
CA ILE A 319 -20.46 -11.18 -0.66
C ILE A 319 -19.61 -11.72 0.49
N GLU A 320 -18.54 -11.03 0.88
CA GLU A 320 -17.69 -11.50 1.96
C GLU A 320 -17.15 -10.43 2.91
N ASN A 321 -16.82 -10.81 4.14
CA ASN A 321 -16.23 -9.89 5.11
C ASN A 321 -17.08 -8.62 5.34
N ASN A 322 -18.41 -8.70 5.29
CA ASN A 322 -19.30 -7.59 5.62
C ASN A 322 -19.89 -7.75 7.04
N VAL A 323 -20.37 -6.64 7.61
CA VAL A 323 -21.19 -6.64 8.83
C VAL A 323 -22.60 -6.16 8.50
N PHE A 324 -23.60 -6.93 8.90
CA PHE A 324 -25.02 -6.57 8.82
C PHE A 324 -25.59 -6.51 10.24
N GLU A 325 -25.97 -5.33 10.70
CA GLU A 325 -26.54 -5.11 12.03
C GLU A 325 -27.93 -4.48 11.90
N GLY A 326 -28.93 -5.10 12.52
CA GLY A 326 -30.27 -4.49 12.62
C GLY A 326 -31.05 -4.39 11.31
N VAL A 327 -30.57 -5.02 10.23
CA VAL A 327 -31.15 -4.91 8.88
C VAL A 327 -32.58 -5.45 8.82
N HIS A 328 -33.48 -4.75 8.13
CA HIS A 328 -34.87 -5.15 7.96
C HIS A 328 -35.06 -6.20 6.86
N ASN A 329 -36.03 -7.11 7.05
CA ASN A 329 -36.42 -8.20 6.13
C ASN A 329 -35.38 -9.32 5.98
N ALA A 330 -34.19 -9.04 5.47
CA ALA A 330 -33.06 -9.96 5.47
C ALA A 330 -31.72 -9.27 5.22
N ALA A 331 -30.62 -9.82 5.78
CA ALA A 331 -29.29 -9.28 5.52
C ALA A 331 -28.86 -9.52 4.06
N VAL A 332 -28.97 -10.76 3.58
CA VAL A 332 -28.77 -11.10 2.17
C VAL A 332 -30.00 -11.81 1.63
N VAL A 333 -30.54 -11.32 0.50
CA VAL A 333 -31.76 -11.88 -0.09
C VAL A 333 -31.73 -11.92 -1.61
N ASN A 334 -32.06 -13.09 -2.19
CA ASN A 334 -32.40 -13.18 -3.61
C ASN A 334 -33.91 -13.07 -3.76
N MET A 335 -34.37 -11.98 -4.37
CA MET A 335 -35.79 -11.70 -4.62
C MET A 335 -35.94 -10.75 -5.82
N TYR A 336 -37.17 -10.56 -6.28
CA TYR A 336 -37.47 -9.64 -7.38
C TYR A 336 -38.43 -8.55 -6.91
N MET A 337 -38.54 -7.46 -7.67
CA MET A 337 -39.39 -6.32 -7.30
C MET A 337 -40.90 -6.58 -7.45
N THR A 338 -41.31 -7.79 -7.82
CA THR A 338 -42.72 -8.18 -7.99
C THR A 338 -43.24 -8.95 -6.78
N TYR A 339 -44.54 -8.80 -6.48
CA TYR A 339 -45.19 -9.49 -5.34
C TYR A 339 -45.20 -11.01 -5.46
N ASP A 340 -45.18 -11.54 -6.69
CA ASP A 340 -45.09 -12.98 -6.95
C ASP A 340 -43.63 -13.48 -6.98
N ASN A 341 -42.65 -12.58 -6.87
CA ASN A 341 -41.24 -12.86 -7.08
C ASN A 341 -40.98 -13.67 -8.36
N ALA A 342 -41.72 -13.40 -9.44
CA ALA A 342 -41.37 -13.90 -10.76
C ALA A 342 -40.05 -13.24 -11.19
N GLY A 343 -38.92 -13.84 -10.80
CA GLY A 343 -37.58 -13.38 -11.13
C GLY A 343 -37.34 -13.29 -12.65
N PRO A 344 -36.18 -12.74 -13.06
CA PRO A 344 -35.85 -12.62 -14.48
C PRO A 344 -35.77 -14.00 -15.15
N SER A 345 -36.05 -14.06 -16.45
CA SER A 345 -36.00 -15.32 -17.19
C SER A 345 -34.58 -15.89 -17.22
N GLY A 346 -34.40 -17.12 -16.77
CA GLY A 346 -33.09 -17.77 -16.67
C GLY A 346 -32.92 -18.57 -15.38
N SER A 347 -31.83 -19.32 -15.27
CA SER A 347 -31.49 -20.11 -14.09
C SER A 347 -29.98 -20.22 -13.92
N GLY A 348 -29.53 -20.59 -12.71
CA GLY A 348 -28.10 -20.72 -12.39
C GLY A 348 -27.42 -19.43 -11.94
N PHE A 349 -28.20 -18.38 -11.62
CA PHE A 349 -27.69 -17.18 -10.95
C PHE A 349 -27.10 -17.59 -9.61
N THR A 350 -25.83 -17.27 -9.38
CA THR A 350 -25.08 -17.76 -8.21
C THR A 350 -24.62 -16.58 -7.37
N THR A 351 -24.91 -16.67 -6.07
CA THR A 351 -24.42 -15.75 -5.03
C THR A 351 -23.62 -16.57 -4.02
N THR A 352 -22.35 -16.25 -3.84
CA THR A 352 -21.51 -16.81 -2.78
C THR A 352 -21.48 -15.85 -1.62
N ILE A 353 -21.73 -16.35 -0.41
CA ILE A 353 -21.87 -15.56 0.82
C ILE A 353 -20.95 -16.22 1.85
N ARG A 354 -19.85 -15.56 2.21
CA ARG A 354 -18.88 -16.11 3.17
C ARG A 354 -18.24 -15.08 4.07
N ASN A 355 -17.74 -15.47 5.23
CA ASN A 355 -17.02 -14.59 6.16
C ASN A 355 -17.80 -13.33 6.56
N ASN A 356 -19.13 -13.30 6.47
CA ASN A 356 -19.92 -12.15 6.91
C ASN A 356 -20.37 -12.34 8.36
N ILE A 357 -20.51 -11.24 9.09
CA ILE A 357 -21.25 -11.23 10.36
C ILE A 357 -22.63 -10.65 10.10
N ILE A 358 -23.67 -11.43 10.39
CA ILE A 358 -25.06 -11.04 10.28
C ILE A 358 -25.67 -11.11 11.67
N ALA A 359 -26.00 -9.96 12.23
CA ALA A 359 -26.51 -9.85 13.59
C ALA A 359 -27.82 -9.05 13.64
N ASN A 360 -28.72 -9.51 14.51
CA ASN A 360 -29.91 -8.77 14.92
C ASN A 360 -30.84 -8.37 13.75
N THR A 361 -30.97 -9.20 12.72
CA THR A 361 -31.89 -8.87 11.61
C THR A 361 -33.33 -8.74 12.13
N THR A 362 -34.04 -7.72 11.67
CA THR A 362 -35.35 -7.34 12.20
C THR A 362 -36.46 -7.59 11.18
N PRO A 363 -37.71 -7.77 11.64
CA PRO A 363 -38.84 -7.89 10.73
C PRO A 363 -38.94 -6.69 9.80
N ARG A 364 -39.36 -6.94 8.56
CA ARG A 364 -39.69 -5.92 7.57
C ARG A 364 -40.71 -4.95 8.16
N LEU A 365 -40.45 -3.65 8.02
CA LEU A 365 -41.42 -2.63 8.39
C LEU A 365 -42.59 -2.64 7.40
N THR A 366 -43.80 -2.50 7.91
CA THR A 366 -45.05 -2.43 7.13
C THR A 366 -46.12 -1.72 7.95
N TRP A 367 -47.10 -1.13 7.27
CA TRP A 367 -48.27 -0.52 7.92
C TRP A 367 -49.15 -1.56 8.63
N ASN A 368 -49.14 -2.81 8.17
CA ASN A 368 -49.79 -3.93 8.84
C ASN A 368 -48.73 -4.85 9.44
N VAL A 369 -48.41 -4.66 10.72
CA VAL A 369 -47.32 -5.36 11.42
C VAL A 369 -47.37 -6.89 11.24
N ARG A 370 -48.57 -7.48 11.10
CA ARG A 370 -48.72 -8.93 10.83
C ARG A 370 -48.13 -9.41 9.50
N GLU A 371 -48.02 -8.53 8.50
CA GLU A 371 -47.38 -8.84 7.21
C GLU A 371 -45.84 -8.75 7.25
N GLY A 372 -45.29 -8.15 8.31
CA GLY A 372 -43.86 -8.17 8.60
C GLY A 372 -43.47 -9.34 9.49
N GLN A 373 -44.41 -9.86 10.29
CA GLN A 373 -44.20 -11.05 11.11
C GLN A 373 -43.81 -12.26 10.25
N GLY A 374 -42.72 -12.94 10.62
CA GLY A 374 -42.16 -14.03 9.83
C GLY A 374 -41.15 -13.60 8.74
N THR A 375 -40.71 -12.34 8.78
CA THR A 375 -39.52 -11.83 8.05
C THR A 375 -38.45 -11.38 9.05
N GLY A 376 -37.25 -11.03 8.58
CA GLY A 376 -36.07 -10.80 9.41
C GLY A 376 -35.19 -12.05 9.43
N TYR A 377 -34.83 -12.55 8.25
CA TYR A 377 -33.93 -13.69 8.13
C TYR A 377 -32.49 -13.22 8.02
N GLY A 378 -31.51 -14.04 8.44
CA GLY A 378 -30.11 -13.77 8.11
C GLY A 378 -29.91 -13.83 6.58
N ILE A 379 -30.07 -15.02 6.02
CA ILE A 379 -29.94 -15.28 4.58
C ILE A 379 -31.22 -15.93 4.03
N LEU A 380 -31.76 -15.34 2.96
CA LEU A 380 -33.04 -15.73 2.37
C LEU A 380 -32.97 -15.91 0.86
N ASN A 381 -33.31 -17.09 0.37
CA ASN A 381 -33.54 -17.30 -1.06
C ASN A 381 -35.05 -17.40 -1.37
N CYS A 382 -35.62 -16.34 -1.93
CA CYS A 382 -37.01 -16.36 -2.42
C CYS A 382 -37.13 -16.96 -3.83
N LEU A 383 -36.01 -17.24 -4.50
CA LEU A 383 -35.94 -17.70 -5.89
C LEU A 383 -35.18 -19.05 -6.06
N PRO A 384 -35.42 -20.08 -5.23
CA PRO A 384 -34.57 -21.30 -5.21
C PRO A 384 -34.64 -22.14 -6.49
N LYS A 385 -35.59 -21.87 -7.39
CA LYS A 385 -35.68 -22.55 -8.70
C LYS A 385 -34.72 -21.99 -9.75
N SER A 386 -34.32 -20.73 -9.62
CA SER A 386 -33.46 -20.04 -10.60
C SER A 386 -32.16 -19.52 -10.00
N HIS A 387 -32.11 -19.32 -8.69
CA HIS A 387 -30.95 -18.78 -7.97
C HIS A 387 -30.37 -19.82 -7.01
N ASN A 388 -29.06 -19.98 -7.06
CA ASN A 388 -28.28 -20.76 -6.11
C ASN A 388 -27.55 -19.81 -5.15
N MET A 389 -27.56 -20.15 -3.86
CA MET A 389 -26.75 -19.47 -2.85
C MET A 389 -25.76 -20.47 -2.26
N VAL A 390 -24.48 -20.14 -2.32
CA VAL A 390 -23.40 -20.87 -1.65
C VAL A 390 -23.10 -20.13 -0.35
N VAL A 391 -23.39 -20.74 0.79
CA VAL A 391 -23.33 -20.10 2.11
C VAL A 391 -22.31 -20.84 2.98
N GLU A 392 -21.20 -20.18 3.31
CA GLU A 392 -20.07 -20.83 3.97
C GLU A 392 -19.34 -19.89 4.95
N TYR A 393 -19.02 -20.34 6.17
CA TYR A 393 -18.18 -19.60 7.14
C TYR A 393 -18.68 -18.19 7.48
N ASN A 394 -20.00 -17.97 7.55
CA ASN A 394 -20.58 -16.76 8.10
C ASN A 394 -20.87 -16.93 9.59
N CYS A 395 -20.92 -15.83 10.33
CA CYS A 395 -21.51 -15.79 11.66
C CYS A 395 -22.91 -15.18 11.58
N VAL A 396 -23.96 -15.96 11.86
CA VAL A 396 -25.35 -15.48 11.82
C VAL A 396 -26.00 -15.59 13.20
N TYR A 397 -26.38 -14.46 13.77
CA TYR A 397 -26.81 -14.34 15.15
C TYR A 397 -28.09 -13.53 15.30
N ASN A 398 -29.01 -14.06 16.10
CA ASN A 398 -30.22 -13.35 16.56
C ASN A 398 -31.11 -12.80 15.41
N SER A 399 -31.35 -13.62 14.38
CA SER A 399 -32.26 -13.26 13.28
C SER A 399 -33.73 -13.45 13.66
N ALA A 400 -34.57 -12.42 13.53
CA ALA A 400 -35.94 -12.42 14.07
C ALA A 400 -36.88 -13.52 13.53
N ALA A 401 -36.71 -13.96 12.28
CA ALA A 401 -37.51 -15.04 11.67
C ALA A 401 -36.75 -16.36 11.51
N GLY A 402 -35.47 -16.40 11.89
CA GLY A 402 -34.54 -17.51 11.73
C GLY A 402 -33.32 -17.13 10.89
N ASP A 403 -32.23 -17.86 11.05
CA ASP A 403 -30.96 -17.49 10.41
C ASP A 403 -30.96 -17.75 8.90
N TYR A 404 -31.67 -18.78 8.46
CA TYR A 404 -31.66 -19.23 7.05
C TYR A 404 -33.04 -19.63 6.55
N LYS A 405 -33.30 -19.39 5.27
CA LYS A 405 -34.46 -19.95 4.56
C LYS A 405 -34.17 -20.25 3.10
N ASN A 406 -34.49 -21.48 2.69
CA ASN A 406 -34.26 -22.02 1.34
C ASN A 406 -32.79 -22.01 0.89
N VAL A 407 -31.87 -22.18 1.83
CA VAL A 407 -30.42 -22.28 1.60
C VAL A 407 -29.81 -23.38 2.49
N ASN A 408 -28.68 -23.94 2.06
CA ASN A 408 -27.89 -24.88 2.85
C ASN A 408 -26.65 -24.17 3.41
N HIS A 409 -26.27 -24.47 4.65
CA HIS A 409 -25.21 -23.78 5.40
C HIS A 409 -24.45 -24.82 6.26
N LEU A 410 -23.36 -25.40 5.74
CA LEU A 410 -22.65 -26.49 6.43
C LEU A 410 -21.52 -26.01 7.35
N THR A 411 -21.01 -24.80 7.14
CA THR A 411 -19.80 -24.29 7.81
C THR A 411 -20.01 -22.98 8.56
N ASP A 412 -21.21 -22.41 8.51
CA ASP A 412 -21.55 -21.21 9.27
C ASP A 412 -21.60 -21.48 10.78
N ILE A 413 -21.36 -20.45 11.58
CA ILE A 413 -21.51 -20.45 13.04
C ILE A 413 -22.70 -19.59 13.45
N ASN A 414 -23.45 -20.02 14.46
CA ASN A 414 -24.65 -19.32 14.96
C ASN A 414 -24.47 -18.91 16.43
N VAL A 415 -23.54 -17.99 16.67
CA VAL A 415 -23.10 -17.54 18.00
C VAL A 415 -23.04 -16.02 18.04
N ASP A 416 -23.09 -15.44 19.25
CA ASP A 416 -22.90 -14.00 19.41
C ASP A 416 -21.51 -13.59 18.87
N PRO A 417 -21.42 -12.62 17.94
CA PRO A 417 -20.14 -12.19 17.40
C PRO A 417 -19.29 -11.41 18.43
N LEU A 418 -19.86 -11.04 19.58
CA LEU A 418 -19.15 -10.32 20.64
C LEU A 418 -18.49 -9.02 20.14
N PHE A 419 -19.27 -8.20 19.45
CA PHE A 419 -18.85 -6.84 19.10
C PHE A 419 -18.53 -6.01 20.36
N VAL A 420 -17.59 -5.07 20.21
CA VAL A 420 -17.24 -4.11 21.26
C VAL A 420 -18.45 -3.26 21.64
N ASP A 421 -19.00 -2.53 20.66
CA ASP A 421 -20.12 -1.62 20.85
C ASP A 421 -20.90 -1.38 19.55
N SER A 422 -21.69 -2.39 19.16
CA SER A 422 -22.48 -2.34 17.93
C SER A 422 -23.52 -1.20 17.92
N LYS A 423 -23.91 -0.67 19.08
CA LYS A 423 -24.87 0.44 19.20
C LYS A 423 -24.28 1.77 18.74
N ASN A 424 -22.99 1.96 18.98
CA ASN A 424 -22.25 3.16 18.57
C ASN A 424 -21.48 2.96 17.27
N GLY A 425 -21.64 1.81 16.60
CA GLY A 425 -21.03 1.50 15.31
C GLY A 425 -19.61 0.92 15.42
N ASP A 426 -19.16 0.51 16.60
CA ASP A 426 -17.90 -0.20 16.78
C ASP A 426 -18.13 -1.72 16.66
N TYR A 427 -17.87 -2.23 15.45
CA TYR A 427 -18.03 -3.63 15.09
C TYR A 427 -16.73 -4.43 15.16
N HIS A 428 -15.67 -3.90 15.80
CA HIS A 428 -14.51 -4.73 16.09
C HIS A 428 -14.92 -5.90 16.98
N LEU A 429 -14.22 -7.02 16.82
CA LEU A 429 -14.42 -8.20 17.63
C LEU A 429 -13.71 -7.99 18.96
N LYS A 430 -14.34 -8.38 20.08
CA LYS A 430 -13.62 -8.41 21.35
C LYS A 430 -12.49 -9.43 21.28
N SER A 431 -11.34 -9.07 21.85
CA SER A 431 -10.16 -9.95 21.89
C SER A 431 -9.43 -9.81 23.22
N GLU A 432 -9.16 -10.93 23.89
CA GLU A 432 -8.30 -10.98 25.08
C GLU A 432 -6.84 -10.62 24.76
N THR A 433 -6.46 -10.71 23.50
CA THR A 433 -5.09 -10.45 23.00
C THR A 433 -4.93 -9.02 22.55
N GLY A 434 -5.93 -8.48 21.87
CA GLY A 434 -5.95 -7.09 21.45
C GLY A 434 -6.89 -6.88 20.28
N ARG A 435 -7.64 -5.79 20.33
CA ARG A 435 -8.38 -5.25 19.19
C ARG A 435 -7.94 -3.81 18.92
N TRP A 436 -8.04 -3.40 17.67
CA TRP A 436 -7.72 -2.04 17.28
C TRP A 436 -8.79 -1.04 17.74
N THR A 437 -8.36 0.14 18.17
CA THR A 437 -9.26 1.24 18.62
C THR A 437 -9.19 2.48 17.73
N GLY A 438 -8.46 2.42 16.62
CA GLY A 438 -8.12 3.59 15.79
C GLY A 438 -6.80 4.26 16.19
N SER A 439 -6.27 3.97 17.38
CA SER A 439 -4.99 4.53 17.87
C SER A 439 -4.13 3.56 18.68
N ALA A 440 -4.72 2.53 19.28
CA ALA A 440 -4.01 1.54 20.07
C ALA A 440 -4.69 0.17 20.04
N TRP A 441 -3.93 -0.88 20.39
CA TRP A 441 -4.43 -2.21 20.67
C TRP A 441 -4.90 -2.31 22.12
N VAL A 442 -6.16 -2.71 22.34
CA VAL A 442 -6.75 -2.82 23.68
C VAL A 442 -7.26 -4.24 23.90
N LYS A 443 -6.98 -4.80 25.08
CA LYS A 443 -7.45 -6.12 25.50
C LYS A 443 -8.83 -6.05 26.12
N ASP A 444 -9.70 -6.96 25.70
CA ASP A 444 -11.01 -7.18 26.30
C ASP A 444 -10.97 -8.38 27.25
N SER A 445 -12.09 -8.67 27.91
CA SER A 445 -12.21 -9.78 28.87
C SER A 445 -12.63 -11.12 28.26
N VAL A 446 -12.82 -11.17 26.95
CA VAL A 446 -13.29 -12.34 26.20
C VAL A 446 -12.91 -12.21 24.73
N SER A 447 -12.47 -13.29 24.10
CA SER A 447 -12.26 -13.34 22.66
C SER A 447 -13.54 -13.76 21.91
N SER A 448 -13.80 -13.10 20.79
CA SER A 448 -14.91 -13.42 19.90
C SER A 448 -14.72 -14.80 19.25
N PRO A 449 -15.78 -15.61 19.10
CA PRO A 449 -15.74 -16.84 18.30
C PRO A 449 -15.62 -16.59 16.80
N CYS A 450 -15.68 -15.33 16.36
CA CYS A 450 -15.49 -14.94 14.96
C CYS A 450 -14.02 -14.68 14.62
N ILE A 451 -13.12 -14.71 15.62
CA ILE A 451 -11.68 -14.62 15.40
C ILE A 451 -11.20 -15.95 14.80
N ASP A 452 -10.36 -15.88 13.77
CA ASP A 452 -9.77 -17.02 13.04
C ASP A 452 -10.81 -18.04 12.50
N ALA A 453 -12.03 -17.58 12.24
CA ALA A 453 -13.16 -18.46 11.91
C ALA A 453 -13.56 -18.44 10.42
N GLY A 454 -12.89 -17.61 9.61
CA GLY A 454 -13.19 -17.41 8.19
C GLY A 454 -12.97 -18.65 7.33
N ASN A 455 -13.35 -18.59 6.06
CA ASN A 455 -13.16 -19.66 5.11
C ASN A 455 -11.65 -19.98 4.99
N PRO A 456 -11.21 -21.25 5.11
CA PRO A 456 -9.79 -21.62 5.03
C PRO A 456 -9.08 -21.24 3.73
N SER A 457 -9.84 -20.94 2.66
CA SER A 457 -9.28 -20.47 1.38
C SER A 457 -9.23 -18.94 1.25
N SER A 458 -9.76 -18.22 2.25
CA SER A 458 -9.70 -16.75 2.26
C SER A 458 -8.31 -16.27 2.64
N ASP A 459 -7.88 -15.22 1.96
CA ASP A 459 -6.68 -14.49 2.33
C ASP A 459 -6.84 -13.86 3.73
N TYR A 460 -5.77 -13.91 4.51
CA TYR A 460 -5.65 -13.31 5.84
C TYR A 460 -4.34 -12.53 5.98
N SER A 461 -3.55 -12.41 4.91
CA SER A 461 -2.19 -11.84 4.92
C SER A 461 -2.12 -10.39 5.39
N LYS A 462 -3.25 -9.69 5.45
CA LYS A 462 -3.32 -8.32 5.97
C LYS A 462 -3.70 -8.26 7.45
N GLU A 463 -4.06 -9.37 8.08
CA GLU A 463 -4.35 -9.40 9.51
C GLU A 463 -3.06 -9.36 10.33
N PRO A 464 -2.99 -8.50 11.37
CA PRO A 464 -1.80 -8.40 12.20
C PRO A 464 -1.61 -9.68 13.02
N GLU A 465 -0.36 -10.13 13.15
CA GLU A 465 -0.01 -11.25 14.02
C GLU A 465 -0.28 -10.92 15.50
N ASP A 466 -0.72 -11.86 16.32
CA ASP A 466 -1.03 -13.27 16.03
C ASP A 466 -2.45 -13.42 15.46
N ASN A 467 -2.57 -13.87 14.20
CA ASN A 467 -3.84 -13.98 13.45
C ASN A 467 -4.31 -15.43 13.26
N GLY A 468 -3.69 -16.40 13.97
CA GLY A 468 -4.05 -17.82 13.91
C GLY A 468 -4.02 -18.47 12.52
N ASN A 469 -3.33 -17.86 11.54
CA ASN A 469 -3.26 -18.28 10.13
C ASN A 469 -4.64 -18.45 9.47
N ARG A 470 -5.64 -17.67 9.89
CA ARG A 470 -6.98 -17.78 9.34
C ARG A 470 -7.71 -16.46 9.49
N ALA A 471 -8.41 -16.04 8.43
CA ALA A 471 -9.08 -14.75 8.46
C ALA A 471 -10.16 -14.70 9.56
N ASN A 472 -10.26 -13.58 10.25
CA ASN A 472 -11.42 -13.21 11.04
C ASN A 472 -12.66 -13.09 10.15
N ILE A 473 -13.83 -13.45 10.68
CA ILE A 473 -15.12 -13.20 10.01
C ILE A 473 -15.50 -11.73 10.20
N GLY A 474 -16.04 -11.09 9.17
CA GLY A 474 -16.63 -9.75 9.23
C GLY A 474 -15.78 -8.64 8.63
N ARG A 475 -16.21 -7.40 8.86
CA ARG A 475 -15.71 -6.15 8.25
C ARG A 475 -14.19 -5.97 8.34
N TYR A 476 -13.60 -6.44 9.42
CA TYR A 476 -12.18 -6.22 9.71
C TYR A 476 -11.31 -7.44 9.40
N GLY A 477 -11.89 -8.58 9.02
CA GLY A 477 -11.11 -9.73 8.56
C GLY A 477 -10.34 -9.40 7.29
N ASN A 478 -9.14 -9.96 7.15
CA ASN A 478 -8.14 -9.60 6.15
C ASN A 478 -7.85 -8.09 6.06
N THR A 479 -7.77 -7.41 7.21
CA THR A 479 -7.34 -6.02 7.30
C THR A 479 -6.36 -5.82 8.45
N ILE A 480 -5.58 -4.74 8.39
CA ILE A 480 -4.65 -4.34 9.46
C ILE A 480 -5.36 -3.95 10.77
N HIS A 481 -6.70 -3.95 10.79
CA HIS A 481 -7.53 -3.62 11.94
C HIS A 481 -8.25 -4.86 12.51
N ALA A 482 -7.94 -6.06 12.00
CA ALA A 482 -8.50 -7.31 12.50
C ALA A 482 -8.11 -7.55 13.97
N SER A 483 -8.96 -8.22 14.72
CA SER A 483 -8.70 -8.46 16.15
C SER A 483 -7.76 -9.66 16.32
N LEU A 484 -6.76 -9.53 17.18
CA LEU A 484 -5.73 -10.53 17.37
C LEU A 484 -6.30 -11.78 18.06
N SER A 485 -5.78 -12.95 17.75
CA SER A 485 -6.13 -14.19 18.44
C SER A 485 -5.23 -14.43 19.64
N GLY A 486 -3.92 -14.22 19.49
CA GLY A 486 -2.88 -14.40 20.51
C GLY A 486 -2.58 -15.86 20.82
N VAL A 487 -1.33 -16.10 21.23
CA VAL A 487 -0.71 -17.43 21.26
C VAL A 487 -1.56 -18.51 21.95
N GLY A 488 -2.11 -19.44 21.15
CA GLY A 488 -2.42 -20.82 21.54
C GLY A 488 -3.62 -21.45 20.79
N PRO A 489 -3.70 -22.80 20.65
CA PRO A 489 -2.67 -23.84 20.73
C PRO A 489 -1.97 -24.02 19.36
N GLU A 490 -0.86 -24.75 19.33
CA GLU A 490 -0.08 -24.99 18.11
C GLU A 490 -0.93 -25.32 16.88
N PRO A 491 -0.53 -24.85 15.68
CA PRO A 491 -1.12 -25.33 14.45
C PRO A 491 -1.08 -26.85 14.48
N ILE A 492 -2.23 -27.52 14.32
CA ILE A 492 -2.20 -28.97 14.07
C ILE A 492 -1.47 -29.10 12.73
N PRO A 493 -0.22 -29.59 12.69
CA PRO A 493 0.49 -29.70 11.42
C PRO A 493 -0.31 -30.62 10.53
N GLU A 494 -0.40 -30.32 9.24
CA GLU A 494 -1.01 -31.28 8.31
C GLU A 494 -0.21 -32.59 8.40
N VAL A 495 -0.88 -33.67 8.83
CA VAL A 495 -0.27 -35.00 9.02
C VAL A 495 -0.73 -35.93 7.90
N TYR A 496 0.23 -36.53 7.22
CA TYR A 496 0.00 -37.62 6.29
C TYR A 496 0.72 -38.87 6.79
N ASP A 497 0.03 -40.01 6.91
CA ASP A 497 0.66 -41.30 7.15
C ASP A 497 0.24 -42.34 6.11
N ASN A 498 1.06 -43.36 5.89
CA ASN A 498 0.80 -44.38 4.89
C ASN A 498 1.56 -45.69 5.17
N ARG A 499 0.81 -46.78 5.20
CA ARG A 499 1.35 -48.12 5.46
C ARG A 499 2.03 -48.72 4.25
N LEU A 500 3.20 -49.28 4.47
CA LEU A 500 3.96 -50.05 3.50
C LEU A 500 3.91 -51.53 3.87
N ARG A 501 3.26 -52.35 3.03
CA ARG A 501 3.03 -53.77 3.29
C ARG A 501 3.60 -54.69 2.22
N GLU A 502 4.55 -55.55 2.59
CA GLU A 502 5.23 -56.47 1.66
C GLU A 502 4.27 -57.47 0.99
N ALA A 503 3.29 -58.00 1.71
CA ALA A 503 2.33 -58.97 1.18
C ALA A 503 1.35 -58.37 0.16
N SER A 504 1.31 -57.05 0.02
CA SER A 504 0.43 -56.33 -0.91
C SER A 504 1.18 -55.13 -1.50
N PRO A 505 2.22 -55.39 -2.31
CA PRO A 505 3.31 -54.44 -2.44
C PRO A 505 3.01 -53.23 -3.32
N ASP A 506 1.90 -53.25 -4.07
CA ASP A 506 1.43 -52.14 -4.90
C ASP A 506 0.12 -51.52 -4.39
N THR A 507 -0.35 -51.92 -3.20
CA THR A 507 -1.56 -51.36 -2.59
C THR A 507 -1.22 -50.09 -1.79
N VAL A 508 -2.00 -49.04 -2.00
CA VAL A 508 -1.96 -47.78 -1.23
C VAL A 508 -2.93 -47.88 -0.07
N TYR A 509 -2.52 -47.47 1.12
CA TYR A 509 -3.27 -47.60 2.37
C TYR A 509 -3.51 -46.25 3.05
N GLN A 510 -3.87 -45.23 2.26
CA GLN A 510 -4.05 -43.85 2.72
C GLN A 510 -5.16 -43.70 3.77
N ASP A 511 -6.26 -44.45 3.66
CA ASP A 511 -7.41 -44.33 4.58
C ASP A 511 -7.37 -45.35 5.74
N SER A 512 -6.20 -45.91 6.04
CA SER A 512 -6.06 -46.91 7.10
C SER A 512 -6.26 -46.26 8.46
N THR A 513 -7.06 -46.84 9.36
CA THR A 513 -7.29 -46.30 10.72
C THR A 513 -6.16 -46.58 11.72
N PHE A 514 -5.04 -47.11 11.22
CA PHE A 514 -3.88 -47.48 12.01
C PHE A 514 -2.62 -47.50 11.15
N ILE A 515 -1.45 -47.32 11.77
CA ILE A 515 -0.12 -47.57 11.20
C ILE A 515 0.46 -48.86 11.79
N ASP A 516 1.29 -49.58 11.05
CA ASP A 516 1.89 -50.82 11.53
C ASP A 516 3.35 -51.05 11.09
N VAL A 517 4.12 -51.64 12.01
CA VAL A 517 5.55 -51.92 11.80
C VAL A 517 5.93 -53.29 12.35
N GLY A 518 6.92 -53.94 11.72
CA GLY A 518 7.47 -55.21 12.16
C GLY A 518 7.18 -56.38 11.23
N GLY A 519 7.35 -57.61 11.73
CA GLY A 519 7.13 -58.84 10.97
C GLY A 519 6.02 -59.71 11.54
N MET A 520 5.13 -60.20 10.68
CA MET A 520 4.11 -61.19 11.01
C MET A 520 3.77 -62.04 9.77
N ASN A 521 3.67 -63.36 9.95
CA ASN A 521 3.29 -64.33 8.91
C ASN A 521 4.11 -64.19 7.61
N ASP A 522 5.44 -64.22 7.74
CA ASP A 522 6.42 -64.08 6.63
C ASP A 522 6.30 -62.79 5.80
N ALA A 523 5.64 -61.75 6.33
CA ALA A 523 5.51 -60.45 5.70
C ALA A 523 6.02 -59.32 6.62
N ARG A 524 6.62 -58.31 5.99
CA ARG A 524 7.14 -57.10 6.64
C ARG A 524 6.20 -55.91 6.46
N TYR A 525 6.19 -55.06 7.49
CA TYR A 525 5.36 -53.86 7.61
C TYR A 525 6.23 -52.69 8.05
N ARG A 526 6.05 -51.56 7.40
CA ARG A 526 6.72 -50.26 7.67
C ARG A 526 5.71 -49.16 7.45
N ASP A 527 6.05 -47.96 7.90
CA ASP A 527 5.20 -46.78 7.69
C ASP A 527 6.03 -45.59 7.22
N VAL A 528 5.39 -44.67 6.50
CA VAL A 528 5.93 -43.35 6.20
C VAL A 528 4.95 -42.29 6.67
N MET A 529 5.47 -41.28 7.36
CA MET A 529 4.67 -40.24 8.00
C MET A 529 5.28 -38.87 7.71
N TRP A 530 4.47 -37.86 7.44
CA TRP A 530 4.92 -36.51 7.15
C TRP A 530 4.13 -35.53 8.01
N PHE A 531 4.83 -34.54 8.55
CA PHE A 531 4.26 -33.42 9.29
C PHE A 531 4.69 -32.14 8.60
N ASP A 532 3.79 -31.17 8.51
CA ASP A 532 4.15 -29.83 8.06
C ASP A 532 5.08 -29.16 9.08
N LEU A 533 6.25 -28.76 8.60
CA LEU A 533 7.27 -28.06 9.40
C LEU A 533 7.53 -26.64 8.86
N SER A 534 6.76 -26.19 7.86
CA SER A 534 6.95 -24.89 7.20
C SER A 534 6.85 -23.71 8.16
N VAL A 535 6.05 -23.85 9.23
CA VAL A 535 5.93 -22.86 10.31
C VAL A 535 7.22 -22.62 11.10
N TYR A 536 8.22 -23.49 10.96
CA TYR A 536 9.51 -23.40 11.62
C TYR A 536 10.65 -23.02 10.67
N ASP A 537 10.39 -22.81 9.37
CA ASP A 537 11.42 -22.44 8.39
C ASP A 537 12.14 -21.14 8.79
N GLU A 538 13.46 -21.09 8.63
CA GLU A 538 14.33 -19.97 9.02
C GLU A 538 14.07 -18.68 8.19
N THR A 539 13.10 -18.72 7.28
CA THR A 539 12.64 -17.60 6.45
C THR A 539 11.56 -16.74 7.12
N ALA A 540 11.02 -17.16 8.27
CA ALA A 540 10.11 -16.36 9.09
C ALA A 540 10.86 -15.27 9.90
N GLU A 541 10.19 -14.16 10.21
CA GLU A 541 10.74 -12.98 10.93
C GLU A 541 11.31 -13.28 12.34
N VAL A 542 11.18 -14.52 12.83
CA VAL A 542 11.72 -15.00 14.11
C VAL A 542 12.49 -16.31 13.89
N SER A 543 13.80 -16.33 14.17
CA SER A 543 14.56 -17.58 14.16
C SER A 543 14.22 -18.42 15.38
N THR A 544 13.38 -19.44 15.18
CA THR A 544 13.04 -20.42 16.23
C THR A 544 14.06 -21.56 16.22
N GLU A 545 14.92 -21.61 17.23
CA GLU A 545 15.83 -22.76 17.38
C GLU A 545 15.01 -23.95 17.90
N VAL A 546 14.84 -25.01 17.11
CA VAL A 546 14.29 -26.27 17.62
C VAL A 546 15.22 -26.80 18.71
N THR A 547 14.78 -26.87 19.96
CA THR A 547 15.57 -27.43 21.09
C THR A 547 15.16 -28.86 21.44
N GLY A 548 13.96 -29.28 21.05
CA GLY A 548 13.47 -30.63 21.20
C GLY A 548 12.39 -30.96 20.17
N ALA A 549 12.25 -32.22 19.78
CA ALA A 549 11.11 -32.72 19.03
C ALA A 549 10.79 -34.17 19.41
N ALA A 550 9.53 -34.45 19.75
CA ALA A 550 9.07 -35.76 20.18
C ALA A 550 7.91 -36.28 19.31
N LEU A 551 8.15 -37.37 18.59
CA LEU A 551 7.12 -38.11 17.84
C LEU A 551 6.41 -39.09 18.79
N SER A 552 5.11 -38.91 18.99
CA SER A 552 4.29 -39.69 19.90
C SER A 552 3.35 -40.63 19.13
N LEU A 553 3.43 -41.93 19.38
CA LEU A 553 2.60 -42.96 18.75
C LEU A 553 1.75 -43.70 19.79
N TYR A 554 0.43 -43.83 19.56
CA TYR A 554 -0.50 -44.45 20.52
C TYR A 554 -0.67 -45.95 20.29
N TRP A 555 -0.17 -46.78 21.20
CA TRP A 555 -0.07 -48.22 20.99
C TRP A 555 -1.32 -48.99 21.43
N TYR A 556 -1.95 -49.73 20.52
CA TYR A 556 -3.20 -50.45 20.80
C TYR A 556 -3.23 -51.93 20.35
N TYR A 557 -2.29 -52.39 19.50
CA TYR A 557 -2.30 -53.75 18.94
C TYR A 557 -0.92 -54.43 19.01
N PRO A 558 -0.81 -55.77 19.26
CA PRO A 558 -1.86 -56.80 19.29
C PRO A 558 -2.71 -56.84 20.57
N ALA A 559 -4.01 -56.61 20.43
CA ALA A 559 -4.94 -56.56 21.55
C ALA A 559 -4.96 -57.89 22.32
N GLY A 560 -4.69 -57.81 23.63
CA GLY A 560 -4.75 -58.96 24.55
C GLY A 560 -3.72 -60.07 24.32
N ASN A 561 -2.71 -59.87 23.47
CA ASN A 561 -1.70 -60.89 23.15
C ASN A 561 -0.26 -60.36 23.31
N THR A 562 0.65 -61.22 23.74
CA THR A 562 2.10 -60.97 23.74
C THR A 562 2.71 -61.26 22.37
N ARG A 563 3.87 -60.67 22.09
CA ARG A 563 4.67 -60.97 20.89
C ARG A 563 5.79 -61.95 21.24
N PRO A 564 6.20 -62.84 20.32
CA PRO A 564 7.33 -63.74 20.53
C PRO A 564 8.65 -63.01 20.81
N ASP A 565 8.89 -61.91 20.09
CA ASP A 565 10.12 -61.13 20.18
C ASP A 565 9.86 -59.68 20.62
N ASP A 566 10.90 -59.04 21.15
CA ASP A 566 10.87 -57.61 21.48
C ASP A 566 10.71 -56.76 20.20
N THR A 567 9.88 -55.73 20.26
CA THR A 567 9.70 -54.79 19.16
C THR A 567 10.56 -53.56 19.39
N ILE A 568 11.61 -53.41 18.60
CA ILE A 568 12.48 -52.23 18.60
C ILE A 568 12.05 -51.35 17.42
N VAL A 569 11.37 -50.25 17.70
CA VAL A 569 10.89 -49.28 16.69
C VAL A 569 12.00 -48.27 16.42
N GLU A 570 12.17 -47.90 15.15
CA GLU A 570 13.23 -47.04 14.66
C GLU A 570 12.69 -46.03 13.64
N VAL A 571 13.20 -44.80 13.70
CA VAL A 571 12.89 -43.71 12.77
C VAL A 571 14.10 -43.36 11.91
N TYR A 572 13.87 -43.25 10.60
CA TYR A 572 14.85 -42.88 9.59
C TYR A 572 14.31 -41.75 8.70
N ARG A 573 15.20 -41.09 7.96
CA ARG A 573 14.84 -40.07 6.97
C ARG A 573 14.54 -40.70 5.62
N PRO A 574 13.36 -40.53 5.00
CA PRO A 574 13.11 -40.96 3.63
C PRO A 574 14.11 -40.32 2.64
N ALA A 575 14.65 -41.11 1.70
CA ALA A 575 15.68 -40.64 0.77
C ALA A 575 15.16 -39.70 -0.33
N SER A 576 13.84 -39.56 -0.44
CA SER A 576 13.15 -38.65 -1.36
C SER A 576 11.73 -38.39 -0.87
N SER A 577 11.11 -37.32 -1.35
CA SER A 577 9.68 -37.10 -1.18
C SER A 577 8.84 -38.25 -1.75
N TRP A 578 7.62 -38.35 -1.23
CA TRP A 578 6.64 -39.38 -1.56
C TRP A 578 5.24 -38.76 -1.56
N ASN A 579 4.32 -39.39 -2.30
CA ASN A 579 2.96 -38.88 -2.45
C ASN A 579 1.98 -39.79 -1.70
N SER A 580 1.26 -39.23 -0.74
CA SER A 580 0.31 -39.95 0.12
C SER A 580 -0.80 -40.69 -0.65
N SER A 581 -1.14 -40.24 -1.87
CA SER A 581 -2.14 -40.89 -2.72
C SER A 581 -1.62 -42.08 -3.53
N TYR A 582 -0.29 -42.29 -3.58
CA TYR A 582 0.34 -43.28 -4.46
C TYR A 582 1.43 -44.13 -3.80
N VAL A 583 1.86 -43.78 -2.60
CA VAL A 583 2.92 -44.49 -1.88
C VAL A 583 2.45 -45.90 -1.47
N SER A 584 3.32 -46.88 -1.68
CA SER A 584 3.12 -48.30 -1.39
C SER A 584 4.48 -48.96 -1.15
N TRP A 585 4.52 -50.26 -0.84
CA TRP A 585 5.78 -50.99 -0.64
C TRP A 585 6.74 -50.89 -1.83
N ASN A 586 6.25 -50.92 -3.07
CA ASN A 586 7.06 -50.84 -4.29
C ASN A 586 7.22 -49.42 -4.84
N LYS A 587 6.31 -48.49 -4.52
CA LYS A 587 6.25 -47.17 -5.17
C LYS A 587 6.22 -46.03 -4.16
N LYS A 588 6.91 -44.94 -4.48
CA LYS A 588 6.87 -43.69 -3.71
C LYS A 588 5.90 -42.65 -4.28
N ASP A 589 5.61 -42.75 -5.57
CA ASP A 589 4.70 -41.83 -6.28
C ASP A 589 4.15 -42.50 -7.56
N LYS A 590 3.25 -41.83 -8.27
CA LYS A 590 2.67 -42.25 -9.54
C LYS A 590 3.78 -42.51 -10.56
N ASN A 591 3.98 -43.79 -10.87
CA ASN A 591 5.02 -44.31 -11.78
C ASN A 591 6.46 -44.17 -11.26
N ALA A 592 6.68 -43.90 -9.98
CA ALA A 592 8.02 -43.87 -9.37
C ALA A 592 8.18 -44.99 -8.34
N ALA A 593 9.08 -45.94 -8.62
CA ALA A 593 9.40 -47.03 -7.70
C ALA A 593 10.44 -46.60 -6.66
N TRP A 594 10.41 -47.24 -5.49
CA TRP A 594 11.57 -47.27 -4.61
C TRP A 594 12.70 -48.06 -5.27
N LYS A 595 13.96 -47.71 -4.99
CA LYS A 595 15.11 -48.51 -5.40
C LYS A 595 15.17 -49.80 -4.59
N ASN A 596 14.81 -49.74 -3.30
CA ASN A 596 14.65 -50.89 -2.44
C ASN A 596 13.18 -51.01 -2.01
N ALA A 597 12.58 -52.18 -2.24
CA ALA A 597 11.19 -52.42 -1.84
C ALA A 597 11.02 -52.26 -0.32
N GLY A 598 9.97 -51.57 0.10
CA GLY A 598 9.72 -51.16 1.48
C GLY A 598 10.36 -49.82 1.86
N GLY A 599 10.86 -49.04 0.89
CA GLY A 599 11.34 -47.69 1.10
C GLY A 599 12.87 -47.53 1.01
N ASP A 600 13.29 -46.34 0.57
CA ASP A 600 14.68 -45.88 0.63
C ASP A 600 14.84 -44.86 1.75
N TRP A 601 15.86 -45.03 2.60
CA TRP A 601 16.14 -44.10 3.71
C TRP A 601 17.62 -43.79 3.89
N TYR A 602 17.89 -42.65 4.52
CA TYR A 602 19.16 -42.31 5.12
C TYR A 602 19.11 -42.50 6.62
N ASP A 603 20.19 -43.06 7.16
CA ASP A 603 20.43 -43.07 8.60
C ASP A 603 20.99 -41.72 9.07
N LYS A 604 21.14 -41.52 10.38
CA LYS A 604 21.56 -40.20 10.92
C LYS A 604 22.99 -39.79 10.58
N ASN A 605 23.80 -40.71 10.05
CA ASN A 605 25.14 -40.42 9.55
C ASN A 605 25.13 -40.14 8.04
N GLY A 606 23.96 -40.01 7.42
CA GLY A 606 23.80 -39.77 5.98
C GLY A 606 24.07 -41.01 5.12
N VAL A 607 24.06 -42.22 5.69
CA VAL A 607 24.31 -43.46 4.94
C VAL A 607 22.99 -44.00 4.37
N LEU A 608 22.92 -44.14 3.04
CA LEU A 608 21.77 -44.76 2.37
C LEU A 608 21.61 -46.22 2.82
N GLN A 609 20.42 -46.61 3.27
CA GLN A 609 20.13 -47.92 3.86
C GLN A 609 20.96 -48.23 5.12
N GLY A 610 21.46 -47.20 5.81
CA GLY A 610 22.21 -47.36 7.05
C GLY A 610 21.34 -47.87 8.22
N SER A 611 22.01 -48.32 9.28
CA SER A 611 21.39 -48.97 10.44
C SER A 611 21.39 -48.12 11.72
N THR A 612 21.77 -46.84 11.62
CA THR A 612 21.83 -45.91 12.75
C THR A 612 20.60 -44.98 12.76
N PRO A 613 19.51 -45.30 13.47
CA PRO A 613 18.29 -44.50 13.41
C PRO A 613 18.46 -43.14 14.08
N TYR A 614 17.61 -42.18 13.71
CA TYR A 614 17.50 -40.89 14.40
C TYR A 614 16.88 -41.06 15.80
N ALA A 615 15.87 -41.93 15.90
CA ALA A 615 15.16 -42.21 17.15
C ALA A 615 14.86 -43.70 17.28
N THR A 616 14.85 -44.23 18.50
CA THR A 616 14.46 -45.62 18.76
C THR A 616 13.89 -45.82 20.16
N PHE A 617 12.94 -46.73 20.30
CA PHE A 617 12.48 -47.25 21.60
C PHE A 617 12.17 -48.75 21.50
N THR A 618 12.03 -49.41 22.66
CA THR A 618 11.79 -50.86 22.74
C THR A 618 10.52 -51.16 23.53
N ILE A 619 9.63 -51.95 22.93
CA ILE A 619 8.50 -52.58 23.61
C ILE A 619 8.84 -54.07 23.78
N ARG A 620 8.93 -54.54 25.03
CA ARG A 620 9.19 -55.96 25.29
C ARG A 620 8.08 -56.85 24.73
N GLY A 621 8.42 -58.00 24.15
CA GLY A 621 7.46 -58.94 23.57
C GLY A 621 6.44 -59.43 24.61
N SER A 622 6.86 -59.55 25.86
CA SER A 622 5.99 -59.91 26.99
C SER A 622 5.00 -58.83 27.42
N THR A 623 5.10 -57.59 26.90
CA THR A 623 4.22 -56.48 27.27
C THR A 623 2.97 -56.46 26.37
N LEU A 624 1.80 -56.28 26.98
CA LEU A 624 0.52 -56.10 26.30
C LEU A 624 0.29 -54.61 25.96
N PRO A 625 -0.48 -54.28 24.91
CA PRO A 625 -0.86 -52.91 24.62
C PRO A 625 -1.59 -52.27 25.80
N ASP A 626 -1.17 -51.07 26.15
CA ASP A 626 -1.64 -50.32 27.33
C ASP A 626 -2.45 -49.08 26.96
N ASN A 627 -2.71 -48.84 25.67
CA ASN A 627 -3.49 -47.71 25.16
C ASN A 627 -2.93 -46.38 25.68
N ARG A 628 -1.64 -46.13 25.42
CA ARG A 628 -1.00 -44.84 25.69
C ARG A 628 0.02 -44.49 24.60
N TYR A 629 0.50 -43.26 24.66
CA TYR A 629 1.57 -42.75 23.80
C TYR A 629 2.94 -43.29 24.19
N TYR A 630 3.73 -43.60 23.17
CA TYR A 630 5.17 -43.87 23.23
C TYR A 630 5.89 -42.78 22.44
N GLU A 631 6.88 -42.16 23.07
CA GLU A 631 7.59 -41.00 22.51
C GLU A 631 8.95 -41.41 21.94
N LEU A 632 9.24 -40.91 20.75
CA LEU A 632 10.51 -41.01 20.04
C LEU A 632 11.12 -39.62 19.98
N ASP A 633 12.32 -39.45 20.54
CA ASP A 633 13.09 -38.21 20.39
C ASP A 633 13.63 -38.11 18.95
N VAL A 634 12.99 -37.27 18.14
CA VAL A 634 13.32 -37.03 16.74
C VAL A 634 13.97 -35.66 16.53
N THR A 635 14.48 -35.04 17.61
CA THR A 635 15.04 -33.68 17.61
C THR A 635 16.07 -33.47 16.52
N GLU A 636 17.04 -34.39 16.37
CA GLU A 636 18.09 -34.26 15.35
C GLU A 636 17.50 -34.20 13.93
N LEU A 637 16.52 -35.05 13.61
CA LEU A 637 15.94 -35.08 12.27
C LEU A 637 15.10 -33.83 11.97
N VAL A 638 14.29 -33.40 12.92
CA VAL A 638 13.45 -32.20 12.78
C VAL A 638 14.32 -30.96 12.64
N LYS A 639 15.41 -30.84 13.42
CA LYS A 639 16.40 -29.77 13.26
C LYS A 639 16.93 -29.71 11.83
N GLU A 640 17.34 -30.84 11.26
CA GLU A 640 17.90 -30.83 9.91
C GLU A 640 16.89 -30.44 8.81
N TYR A 641 15.59 -30.67 9.02
CA TYR A 641 14.55 -30.17 8.13
C TYR A 641 14.30 -28.68 8.29
N VAL A 642 14.20 -28.23 9.54
CA VAL A 642 13.92 -26.83 9.88
C VAL A 642 15.07 -25.90 9.46
N THR A 643 16.32 -26.30 9.64
CA THR A 643 17.48 -25.49 9.21
C THR A 643 17.77 -25.58 7.70
N GLY A 644 16.87 -26.13 6.90
CA GLY A 644 17.05 -26.32 5.45
C GLY A 644 18.23 -27.24 5.05
N LYS A 645 18.84 -27.99 5.98
CA LYS A 645 19.95 -28.91 5.66
C LYS A 645 19.48 -30.01 4.70
N TYR A 646 18.23 -30.43 4.84
CA TYR A 646 17.54 -31.33 3.93
C TYR A 646 16.09 -30.90 3.72
N GLU A 647 15.53 -31.13 2.53
CA GLU A 647 14.09 -31.00 2.31
C GLU A 647 13.31 -31.91 3.27
N ASN A 648 12.16 -31.43 3.78
CA ASN A 648 11.28 -32.22 4.65
C ASN A 648 10.62 -33.37 3.88
N THR A 649 11.22 -34.57 3.95
CA THR A 649 10.68 -35.79 3.35
C THR A 649 9.90 -36.66 4.34
N GLY A 650 9.70 -36.19 5.58
CA GLY A 650 8.97 -36.90 6.64
C GLY A 650 9.81 -37.95 7.39
N PHE A 651 9.17 -39.00 7.87
CA PHE A 651 9.70 -40.05 8.73
C PHE A 651 9.42 -41.41 8.09
N LEU A 652 10.44 -42.27 7.97
CA LEU A 652 10.27 -43.69 7.68
C LEU A 652 10.38 -44.47 8.99
N ILE A 653 9.32 -45.18 9.35
CA ILE A 653 9.21 -45.91 10.61
C ILE A 653 9.27 -47.40 10.32
N LYS A 654 10.19 -48.10 10.96
CA LYS A 654 10.31 -49.57 10.85
C LYS A 654 10.77 -50.18 12.16
N THR A 655 10.80 -51.51 12.23
CA THR A 655 11.47 -52.19 13.35
C THR A 655 12.89 -52.62 12.99
N ARG A 656 13.77 -52.74 13.98
CA ARG A 656 15.15 -53.20 13.78
C ARG A 656 15.21 -54.58 13.13
N THR A 657 14.39 -55.50 13.63
CA THR A 657 14.28 -56.88 13.16
C THR A 657 12.85 -57.14 12.74
N GLU A 658 12.57 -57.28 11.45
CA GLU A 658 11.18 -57.37 10.95
C GLU A 658 10.68 -58.81 10.94
N ASN A 659 10.74 -59.49 12.09
CA ASN A 659 10.31 -60.89 12.27
C ASN A 659 9.66 -61.07 13.64
N ASN A 660 8.47 -61.67 13.68
CA ASN A 660 7.69 -62.02 14.88
C ASN A 660 7.54 -60.91 15.95
N ASN A 661 7.55 -59.64 15.53
CA ASN A 661 7.54 -58.49 16.42
C ASN A 661 6.55 -57.39 16.00
N TYR A 662 5.56 -57.74 15.20
CA TYR A 662 4.53 -56.83 14.69
C TYR A 662 3.77 -56.07 15.79
N ILE A 663 3.61 -54.76 15.60
CA ILE A 663 2.75 -53.89 16.41
C ILE A 663 2.00 -52.89 15.52
N ALA A 664 0.89 -52.35 16.03
CA ALA A 664 0.18 -51.26 15.38
C ALA A 664 -0.21 -50.13 16.36
N PHE A 665 -0.23 -48.91 15.82
CA PHE A 665 -0.61 -47.67 16.49
C PHE A 665 -1.77 -47.02 15.73
N TYR A 666 -2.54 -46.15 16.37
CA TYR A 666 -3.57 -45.39 15.63
C TYR A 666 -2.91 -44.44 14.62
N SER A 667 -3.54 -44.30 13.45
CA SER A 667 -3.15 -43.35 12.40
C SER A 667 -3.92 -42.04 12.55
N ASN A 668 -3.65 -41.10 11.65
CA ASN A 668 -4.40 -39.86 11.52
C ASN A 668 -5.88 -40.09 11.13
N GLU A 669 -6.20 -41.21 10.46
CA GLU A 669 -7.56 -41.58 10.02
C GLU A 669 -8.31 -42.41 11.08
N GLY A 670 -7.71 -42.64 12.26
CA GLY A 670 -8.25 -43.47 13.35
C GLY A 670 -9.57 -42.99 13.99
N GLY A 671 -10.10 -41.83 13.60
CA GLY A 671 -11.41 -41.29 14.01
C GLY A 671 -11.53 -40.83 15.46
N ILE A 672 -10.48 -40.98 16.28
CA ILE A 672 -10.43 -40.54 17.69
C ILE A 672 -9.24 -39.59 17.86
N GLU A 673 -9.54 -38.30 17.98
CA GLU A 673 -8.54 -37.22 18.02
C GLU A 673 -7.46 -37.40 19.09
N ALA A 674 -7.86 -37.87 20.27
CA ALA A 674 -6.96 -38.08 21.41
C ALA A 674 -5.95 -39.23 21.22
N GLN A 675 -6.02 -39.98 20.11
CA GLN A 675 -5.21 -41.16 19.84
C GLN A 675 -4.35 -41.04 18.58
N LYS A 676 -4.49 -39.97 17.80
CA LYS A 676 -3.72 -39.74 16.58
C LYS A 676 -2.21 -39.57 16.87
N PRO A 677 -1.32 -39.85 15.90
CA PRO A 677 0.09 -39.50 15.99
C PRO A 677 0.29 -37.99 16.26
N LYS A 678 1.31 -37.63 17.03
CA LYS A 678 1.64 -36.23 17.35
C LYS A 678 3.12 -35.98 17.21
N LEU A 679 3.49 -34.81 16.71
CA LEU A 679 4.86 -34.31 16.74
C LEU A 679 4.87 -33.05 17.61
N ASN A 680 5.44 -33.16 18.81
CA ASN A 680 5.56 -32.02 19.72
C ASN A 680 6.95 -31.41 19.52
N ILE A 681 7.02 -30.15 19.11
CA ILE A 681 8.28 -29.43 18.89
C ILE A 681 8.45 -28.43 20.03
N THR A 682 9.64 -28.40 20.62
CA THR A 682 10.03 -27.39 21.61
C THR A 682 11.02 -26.47 20.95
N THR A 683 10.67 -25.19 20.83
CA THR A 683 11.56 -24.16 20.30
C THR A 683 12.14 -23.32 21.42
N LYS A 684 13.27 -22.69 21.15
CA LYS A 684 13.82 -21.60 21.94
C LYS A 684 13.91 -20.41 21.01
N GLU A 685 13.27 -19.33 21.40
CA GLU A 685 13.40 -18.07 20.69
C GLU A 685 14.84 -17.59 20.81
N THR A 686 15.45 -17.34 19.65
CA THR A 686 16.71 -16.61 19.54
C THR A 686 16.42 -15.33 18.77
N PRO A 687 17.00 -14.19 19.15
CA PRO A 687 16.74 -12.94 18.43
C PRO A 687 17.20 -13.11 16.99
N ALA A 688 16.30 -12.87 16.05
CA ALA A 688 16.58 -13.02 14.63
C ALA A 688 17.83 -12.23 14.23
N PRO A 689 18.71 -12.80 13.39
CA PRO A 689 19.84 -12.08 12.87
C PRO A 689 19.35 -10.89 12.03
N ILE A 690 19.83 -9.69 12.34
CA ILE A 690 19.34 -8.46 11.72
C ILE A 690 19.94 -8.37 10.31
N ILE A 691 19.07 -8.28 9.29
CA ILE A 691 19.48 -7.99 7.91
C ILE A 691 19.48 -6.48 7.71
N ILE A 692 20.62 -5.91 7.36
CA ILE A 692 20.81 -4.48 7.13
C ILE A 692 21.25 -4.28 5.67
N ASN A 693 20.54 -3.43 4.93
CA ASN A 693 20.95 -3.01 3.58
C ASN A 693 21.64 -1.64 3.69
N GLU A 694 22.88 -1.55 3.23
CA GLU A 694 23.66 -0.31 3.18
C GLU A 694 24.04 0.01 1.74
N THR A 695 23.87 1.27 1.36
CA THR A 695 24.26 1.79 0.04
C THR A 695 25.40 2.79 0.21
N ILE A 696 26.55 2.50 -0.38
CA ILE A 696 27.71 3.40 -0.42
C ILE A 696 27.69 4.13 -1.77
N ASN A 697 27.49 5.45 -1.73
CA ASN A 697 27.40 6.30 -2.94
C ASN A 697 28.68 7.11 -3.20
N GLU A 698 29.63 7.12 -2.27
CA GLU A 698 30.91 7.81 -2.43
C GLU A 698 31.97 6.83 -2.93
N ALA A 699 32.29 6.93 -4.22
CA ALA A 699 33.34 6.13 -4.85
C ALA A 699 34.55 7.00 -5.20
N ILE A 700 35.73 6.41 -5.18
CA ILE A 700 36.93 6.96 -5.81
C ILE A 700 37.17 6.16 -7.08
N ASP A 701 37.13 6.80 -8.25
CA ASP A 701 37.40 6.14 -9.53
C ASP A 701 38.50 6.81 -10.36
N ASN A 702 39.04 6.08 -11.34
CA ASN A 702 40.02 6.64 -12.27
C ASN A 702 40.16 5.84 -13.56
N ARG A 703 39.92 6.55 -14.66
CA ARG A 703 40.08 6.02 -16.01
C ARG A 703 41.54 5.67 -16.35
N LEU A 704 41.73 4.45 -16.84
CA LEU A 704 42.99 3.97 -17.44
C LEU A 704 42.87 3.97 -18.97
N ARG A 705 43.71 4.78 -19.64
CA ARG A 705 43.64 4.97 -21.10
C ARG A 705 44.98 4.69 -21.80
N GLU A 706 44.99 3.70 -22.69
CA GLU A 706 46.21 3.29 -23.41
C GLU A 706 46.77 4.36 -24.36
N ALA A 707 45.90 5.11 -25.06
CA ALA A 707 46.32 6.14 -26.02
C ALA A 707 47.08 7.31 -25.38
N SER A 708 46.97 7.49 -24.06
CA SER A 708 47.57 8.56 -23.29
C SER A 708 48.03 8.00 -21.94
N PRO A 709 49.07 7.14 -21.96
CA PRO A 709 49.25 6.14 -20.91
C PRO A 709 49.86 6.69 -19.61
N ASP A 710 50.32 7.95 -19.62
CA ASP A 710 50.87 8.66 -18.46
C ASP A 710 49.94 9.77 -17.94
N SER A 711 48.74 9.92 -18.51
CA SER A 711 47.74 10.91 -18.07
C SER A 711 46.88 10.36 -16.94
N VAL A 712 46.65 11.17 -15.90
CA VAL A 712 45.73 10.88 -14.78
C VAL A 712 44.37 11.51 -15.07
N TYR A 713 43.29 10.79 -14.76
CA TYR A 713 41.92 11.17 -15.13
C TYR A 713 40.98 11.24 -13.92
N GLN A 714 41.48 11.76 -12.79
CA GLN A 714 40.73 11.84 -11.54
C GLN A 714 39.43 12.66 -11.66
N ASP A 715 39.41 13.72 -12.45
CA ASP A 715 38.22 14.57 -12.66
C ASP A 715 37.39 14.15 -13.88
N SER A 716 37.60 12.94 -14.41
CA SER A 716 36.84 12.44 -15.56
C SER A 716 35.40 12.20 -15.14
N ALA A 717 34.42 12.68 -15.91
CA ALA A 717 32.99 12.42 -15.69
C ALA A 717 32.54 10.99 -16.06
N PHE A 718 33.48 10.13 -16.46
CA PHE A 718 33.18 8.83 -17.06
C PHE A 718 34.10 7.71 -16.57
N ILE A 719 33.47 6.54 -16.35
CA ILE A 719 34.09 5.23 -16.16
C ILE A 719 34.08 4.53 -17.52
N ASP A 720 35.27 4.23 -18.05
CA ASP A 720 35.43 3.81 -19.45
C ASP A 720 35.90 2.37 -19.59
N VAL A 721 35.23 1.59 -20.45
CA VAL A 721 35.49 0.16 -20.59
C VAL A 721 35.48 -0.25 -22.07
N GLY A 722 36.44 -1.08 -22.49
CA GLY A 722 36.48 -1.67 -23.83
C GLY A 722 37.48 -1.02 -24.78
N GLY A 723 37.30 -1.19 -26.09
CA GLY A 723 38.26 -0.72 -27.11
C GLY A 723 37.66 0.22 -28.15
N MET A 724 38.37 1.29 -28.49
CA MET A 724 38.03 2.19 -29.60
C MET A 724 39.28 2.85 -30.19
N ASN A 725 39.37 2.91 -31.53
CA ASN A 725 40.47 3.55 -32.27
C ASN A 725 41.86 3.00 -31.91
N ASP A 726 42.03 1.68 -31.93
CA ASP A 726 43.28 0.97 -31.59
C ASP A 726 43.81 1.24 -30.16
N ALA A 727 42.93 1.71 -29.26
CA ALA A 727 43.26 1.97 -27.87
C ALA A 727 42.27 1.31 -26.92
N ARG A 728 42.79 0.79 -25.80
CA ARG A 728 42.01 0.15 -24.74
C ARG A 728 41.70 1.11 -23.59
N TYR A 729 40.57 0.85 -22.95
CA TYR A 729 40.01 1.58 -21.83
C TYR A 729 39.60 0.61 -20.73
N ARG A 730 40.02 0.93 -19.51
CA ARG A 730 39.71 0.21 -18.29
C ARG A 730 39.51 1.23 -17.18
N ASP A 731 38.97 0.78 -16.06
CA ASP A 731 38.77 1.63 -14.90
C ASP A 731 39.17 0.94 -13.61
N VAL A 732 39.46 1.74 -12.60
CA VAL A 732 39.61 1.29 -11.21
C VAL A 732 38.68 2.12 -10.34
N ILE A 733 37.88 1.44 -9.52
CA ILE A 733 36.92 2.08 -8.61
C ILE A 733 37.09 1.52 -7.21
N TRP A 734 36.98 2.36 -6.19
CA TRP A 734 37.16 1.99 -4.79
C TRP A 734 36.04 2.59 -3.94
N PHE A 735 35.50 1.79 -3.03
CA PHE A 735 34.50 2.18 -2.04
C PHE A 735 35.08 1.93 -0.64
N ASP A 736 34.74 2.80 0.31
CA ASP A 736 35.14 2.60 1.70
C ASP A 736 34.32 1.47 2.33
N LEU A 737 35.00 0.39 2.72
CA LEU A 737 34.41 -0.75 3.41
C LEU A 737 34.85 -0.83 4.87
N GLY A 738 35.46 0.23 5.43
CA GLY A 738 36.05 0.23 6.77
C GLY A 738 35.04 -0.02 7.90
N GLU A 739 33.75 0.26 7.66
CA GLU A 739 32.66 -0.02 8.61
C GLU A 739 32.26 -1.52 8.64
N PHE A 740 32.72 -2.31 7.68
CA PHE A 740 32.44 -3.74 7.56
C PHE A 740 33.66 -4.55 8.02
N ASN A 741 33.54 -5.21 9.17
CA ASN A 741 34.59 -6.03 9.75
C ASN A 741 34.20 -7.52 9.80
N ASP A 742 35.11 -8.39 10.27
CA ASP A 742 34.96 -9.84 10.35
C ASP A 742 33.73 -10.35 11.17
N THR A 743 33.02 -9.48 11.88
CA THR A 743 31.79 -9.82 12.63
C THR A 743 30.51 -9.59 11.83
N THR A 744 30.62 -9.03 10.63
CA THR A 744 29.52 -8.72 9.73
C THR A 744 29.44 -9.77 8.63
N GLU A 745 28.39 -10.60 8.63
CA GLU A 745 28.19 -11.54 7.53
C GLU A 745 27.54 -10.82 6.35
N VAL A 746 28.34 -10.38 5.37
CA VAL A 746 27.78 -9.88 4.10
C VAL A 746 27.04 -11.04 3.42
N THR A 747 25.77 -10.89 3.09
CA THR A 747 24.98 -11.91 2.39
C THR A 747 24.89 -11.63 0.89
N ASP A 748 24.77 -10.34 0.52
CA ASP A 748 24.66 -9.85 -0.86
C ASP A 748 25.48 -8.56 -1.05
N SER A 749 26.05 -8.33 -2.23
CA SER A 749 26.56 -7.03 -2.62
C SER A 749 26.51 -6.81 -4.13
N THR A 750 26.01 -5.64 -4.53
CA THR A 750 25.75 -5.26 -5.92
C THR A 750 26.42 -3.92 -6.26
N LEU A 751 27.26 -3.91 -7.28
CA LEU A 751 27.87 -2.71 -7.87
C LEU A 751 26.97 -2.18 -9.00
N SER A 752 26.52 -0.93 -8.89
CA SER A 752 25.62 -0.29 -9.83
C SER A 752 26.33 0.80 -10.63
N LEU A 753 26.29 0.70 -11.97
CA LEU A 753 26.92 1.65 -12.90
C LEU A 753 25.91 2.22 -13.89
N TYR A 754 25.88 3.55 -14.07
CA TYR A 754 24.88 4.22 -14.93
C TYR A 754 25.34 4.37 -16.39
N TRP A 755 24.74 3.64 -17.33
CA TRP A 755 25.24 3.56 -18.71
C TRP A 755 24.84 4.78 -19.54
N TYR A 756 25.85 5.45 -20.12
CA TYR A 756 25.67 6.72 -20.83
C TYR A 756 26.14 6.72 -22.30
N TYR A 757 27.32 6.16 -22.61
CA TYR A 757 27.96 6.30 -23.93
C TYR A 757 28.23 4.94 -24.58
N PRO A 758 28.19 4.79 -25.94
CA PRO A 758 28.04 5.80 -27.00
C PRO A 758 26.61 6.29 -27.25
N ALA A 759 26.39 7.60 -27.02
CA ALA A 759 25.07 8.21 -27.17
C ALA A 759 24.53 8.06 -28.60
N GLY A 760 23.41 7.36 -28.75
CA GLY A 760 22.67 7.22 -30.00
C GLY A 760 23.37 6.42 -31.11
N ASN A 761 24.44 5.67 -30.81
CA ASN A 761 25.16 4.87 -31.80
C ASN A 761 25.30 3.41 -31.35
N GLU A 762 25.14 2.48 -32.29
CA GLU A 762 25.49 1.07 -32.09
C GLU A 762 27.02 0.89 -32.04
N ARG A 763 27.45 -0.20 -31.40
CA ARG A 763 28.85 -0.63 -31.35
C ARG A 763 29.06 -1.83 -32.29
N PRO A 764 30.21 -1.92 -32.97
CA PRO A 764 30.52 -3.06 -33.83
C PRO A 764 30.46 -4.43 -33.14
N ASP A 765 30.84 -4.50 -31.87
CA ASP A 765 30.92 -5.74 -31.10
C ASP A 765 30.23 -5.61 -29.73
N ASP A 766 29.79 -6.75 -29.18
CA ASP A 766 29.24 -6.84 -27.82
C ASP A 766 30.29 -6.45 -26.77
N THR A 767 29.84 -5.79 -25.70
CA THR A 767 30.69 -5.45 -24.57
C THR A 767 30.35 -6.35 -23.39
N VAL A 768 31.25 -7.28 -23.06
CA VAL A 768 31.16 -8.07 -21.84
C VAL A 768 32.05 -7.42 -20.79
N ILE A 769 31.45 -6.73 -19.84
CA ILE A 769 32.13 -6.04 -18.74
C ILE A 769 32.43 -7.06 -17.66
N GLU A 770 33.63 -6.97 -17.08
CA GLU A 770 34.15 -7.92 -16.10
C GLU A 770 34.82 -7.17 -14.96
N VAL A 771 34.57 -7.66 -13.74
CA VAL A 771 35.13 -7.12 -12.50
C VAL A 771 36.19 -8.06 -11.95
N TYR A 772 37.35 -7.51 -11.64
CA TYR A 772 38.49 -8.20 -11.04
C TYR A 772 38.99 -7.46 -9.80
N ARG A 773 39.74 -8.17 -8.96
CA ARG A 773 40.44 -7.58 -7.81
C ARG A 773 41.77 -6.97 -8.24
N PRO A 774 42.05 -5.68 -8.03
CA PRO A 774 43.39 -5.12 -8.23
C PRO A 774 44.44 -5.86 -7.40
N ALA A 775 45.63 -6.09 -7.94
CA ALA A 775 46.68 -6.85 -7.25
C ALA A 775 47.38 -6.07 -6.12
N SER A 776 47.09 -4.78 -5.99
CA SER A 776 47.65 -3.88 -4.99
C SER A 776 46.87 -2.57 -4.95
N GLU A 777 46.99 -1.83 -3.85
CA GLU A 777 46.51 -0.46 -3.73
C GLU A 777 47.05 0.45 -4.84
N TRP A 778 46.26 1.49 -5.13
CA TRP A 778 46.54 2.50 -6.14
C TRP A 778 46.15 3.87 -5.60
N ASN A 779 46.75 4.93 -6.14
CA ASN A 779 46.53 6.30 -5.68
C ASN A 779 45.77 7.09 -6.75
N SER A 780 44.56 7.56 -6.44
CA SER A 780 43.70 8.29 -7.38
C SER A 780 44.34 9.53 -7.99
N SER A 781 45.27 10.19 -7.29
CA SER A 781 45.97 11.36 -7.83
C SER A 781 47.10 11.02 -8.81
N TYR A 782 47.49 9.74 -8.94
CA TYR A 782 48.65 9.32 -9.75
C TYR A 782 48.40 8.13 -10.66
N VAL A 783 47.33 7.36 -10.44
CA VAL A 783 47.00 6.18 -11.23
C VAL A 783 46.73 6.56 -12.69
N ASN A 784 47.31 5.78 -13.61
CA ASN A 784 47.16 5.90 -15.05
C ASN A 784 47.48 4.53 -15.68
N TRP A 785 47.46 4.44 -17.01
CA TRP A 785 47.70 3.19 -17.72
C TRP A 785 49.06 2.54 -17.40
N ASN A 786 50.12 3.33 -17.20
CA ASN A 786 51.46 2.82 -16.94
C ASN A 786 51.79 2.67 -15.45
N LYS A 787 51.15 3.45 -14.56
CA LYS A 787 51.51 3.56 -13.15
C LYS A 787 50.30 3.50 -12.24
N LYS A 788 50.44 2.82 -11.10
CA LYS A 788 49.42 2.76 -10.04
C LYS A 788 49.55 3.87 -8.99
N ASP A 789 50.76 4.41 -8.85
CA ASP A 789 51.09 5.46 -7.88
C ASP A 789 52.31 6.27 -8.38
N LYS A 790 52.67 7.33 -7.67
CA LYS A 790 53.79 8.23 -7.97
C LYS A 790 55.09 7.46 -8.14
N ASN A 791 55.54 7.36 -9.39
CA ASN A 791 56.74 6.63 -9.83
C ASN A 791 56.69 5.11 -9.60
N VAL A 792 55.51 4.51 -9.42
CA VAL A 792 55.33 3.07 -9.28
C VAL A 792 54.56 2.53 -10.48
N ALA A 793 55.25 1.82 -11.37
CA ALA A 793 54.65 1.22 -12.56
C ALA A 793 53.78 0.00 -12.22
N TRP A 794 52.75 -0.24 -13.02
CA TRP A 794 52.16 -1.57 -13.10
C TRP A 794 53.18 -2.55 -13.68
N LYS A 795 53.08 -3.83 -13.32
CA LYS A 795 53.85 -4.89 -13.99
C LYS A 795 53.32 -5.12 -15.41
N ASN A 796 52.00 -5.05 -15.59
CA ASN A 796 51.33 -5.07 -16.88
C ASN A 796 50.63 -3.73 -17.12
N ALA A 797 50.91 -3.10 -18.27
CA ALA A 797 50.26 -1.84 -18.62
C ALA A 797 48.73 -2.03 -18.73
N GLY A 798 47.97 -1.09 -18.17
CA GLY A 798 46.51 -1.18 -18.02
C GLY A 798 46.04 -1.91 -16.75
N GLY A 799 46.93 -2.17 -15.79
CA GLY A 799 46.59 -2.68 -14.47
C GLY A 799 47.04 -4.12 -14.19
N ASP A 800 47.30 -4.40 -12.91
CA ASP A 800 47.53 -5.75 -12.40
C ASP A 800 46.32 -6.24 -11.61
N TRP A 801 45.81 -7.44 -11.88
CA TRP A 801 44.66 -8.00 -11.17
C TRP A 801 44.81 -9.49 -10.83
N HIS A 802 43.94 -9.95 -9.92
CA HIS A 802 43.64 -11.35 -9.66
C HIS A 802 42.19 -11.67 -10.04
N ASP A 803 42.00 -12.86 -10.58
CA ASP A 803 40.69 -13.45 -10.84
C ASP A 803 40.13 -14.13 -9.58
N LYS A 804 38.87 -14.59 -9.62
CA LYS A 804 38.22 -15.16 -8.42
C LYS A 804 38.84 -16.46 -7.91
N ASN A 805 39.62 -17.15 -8.76
CA ASN A 805 40.39 -18.32 -8.38
C ASN A 805 41.78 -17.93 -7.81
N GLY A 806 42.06 -16.63 -7.68
CA GLY A 806 43.33 -16.09 -7.22
C GLY A 806 44.43 -16.02 -8.28
N ALA A 807 44.15 -16.35 -9.54
CA ALA A 807 45.16 -16.35 -10.60
C ALA A 807 45.53 -14.91 -11.00
N THR A 808 46.82 -14.59 -10.98
CA THR A 808 47.33 -13.30 -11.47
C THR A 808 47.08 -13.20 -12.97
N GLN A 809 46.45 -12.11 -13.42
CA GLN A 809 46.03 -11.93 -14.82
C GLN A 809 45.12 -13.06 -15.32
N GLY A 810 44.32 -13.65 -14.43
CA GLY A 810 43.37 -14.71 -14.79
C GLY A 810 42.13 -14.16 -15.50
N ASP A 811 41.40 -15.08 -16.14
CA ASP A 811 40.26 -14.77 -17.02
C ASP A 811 38.91 -15.10 -16.35
N THR A 812 38.88 -15.45 -15.06
CA THR A 812 37.64 -15.79 -14.34
C THR A 812 37.18 -14.62 -13.45
N PRO A 813 36.31 -13.72 -13.94
CA PRO A 813 35.93 -12.53 -13.18
C PRO A 813 35.07 -12.86 -11.96
N TYR A 814 35.02 -11.94 -11.00
CA TYR A 814 34.09 -12.02 -9.87
C TYR A 814 32.65 -11.73 -10.31
N ALA A 815 32.47 -10.74 -11.19
CA ALA A 815 31.19 -10.35 -11.75
C ALA A 815 31.33 -10.12 -13.26
N SER A 816 30.29 -10.39 -14.04
CA SER A 816 30.26 -10.03 -15.45
C SER A 816 28.86 -9.74 -15.96
N ILE A 817 28.73 -8.76 -16.86
CA ILE A 817 27.48 -8.45 -17.56
C ILE A 817 27.76 -8.21 -19.04
N ALA A 818 26.85 -8.63 -19.91
CA ALA A 818 26.98 -8.50 -21.36
C ALA A 818 25.98 -7.49 -21.92
N LEU A 819 26.48 -6.46 -22.59
CA LEU A 819 25.70 -5.47 -23.34
C LEU A 819 25.90 -5.70 -24.83
N LYS A 820 24.81 -5.83 -25.59
CA LYS A 820 24.92 -6.14 -27.02
C LYS A 820 25.45 -4.94 -27.80
N GLY A 821 26.18 -5.18 -28.88
CA GLY A 821 26.66 -4.13 -29.77
C GLY A 821 25.52 -3.30 -30.36
N SER A 822 24.38 -3.95 -30.62
CA SER A 822 23.15 -3.31 -31.11
C SER A 822 22.35 -2.53 -30.07
N GLU A 823 22.67 -2.66 -28.77
CA GLU A 823 21.96 -1.93 -27.72
C GLU A 823 22.52 -0.51 -27.61
N LEU A 824 21.61 0.46 -27.50
CA LEU A 824 21.94 1.87 -27.29
C LEU A 824 21.91 2.19 -25.79
N PRO A 825 22.72 3.16 -25.30
CA PRO A 825 22.65 3.58 -23.91
C PRO A 825 21.24 4.07 -23.57
N ASP A 826 20.67 3.49 -22.52
CA ASP A 826 19.30 3.73 -22.08
C ASP A 826 19.20 4.72 -20.90
N ASN A 827 20.34 5.20 -20.40
CA ASN A 827 20.45 6.06 -19.23
C ASN A 827 19.81 5.39 -17.99
N ARG A 828 20.28 4.17 -17.68
CA ARG A 828 19.87 3.41 -16.49
C ARG A 828 21.08 2.78 -15.81
N TYR A 829 20.88 2.33 -14.57
CA TYR A 829 21.85 1.54 -13.83
C TYR A 829 21.90 0.10 -14.34
N TYR A 830 23.12 -0.42 -14.40
CA TYR A 830 23.45 -1.81 -14.66
C TYR A 830 24.16 -2.38 -13.44
N GLU A 831 23.70 -3.53 -13.01
CA GLU A 831 24.06 -4.13 -11.73
C GLU A 831 24.98 -5.34 -11.94
N LEU A 832 26.05 -5.38 -11.15
CA LEU A 832 27.04 -6.45 -11.13
C LEU A 832 27.06 -7.05 -9.71
N ASP A 833 26.71 -8.32 -9.59
CA ASP A 833 26.85 -9.07 -8.32
C ASP A 833 28.34 -9.25 -8.01
N VAL A 834 28.82 -8.48 -7.03
CA VAL A 834 30.21 -8.49 -6.54
C VAL A 834 30.32 -9.11 -5.14
N THR A 835 29.29 -9.83 -4.70
CA THR A 835 29.15 -10.39 -3.35
C THR A 835 30.39 -11.18 -2.93
N GLU A 836 30.92 -12.04 -3.80
CA GLU A 836 32.09 -12.88 -3.49
C GLU A 836 33.34 -12.03 -3.21
N LEU A 837 33.60 -10.98 -4.00
CA LEU A 837 34.76 -10.12 -3.81
C LEU A 837 34.63 -9.26 -2.55
N VAL A 838 33.44 -8.70 -2.31
CA VAL A 838 33.17 -7.90 -1.11
C VAL A 838 33.31 -8.75 0.16
N LYS A 839 32.78 -9.98 0.16
CA LYS A 839 33.00 -10.95 1.26
C LYS A 839 34.48 -11.19 1.54
N GLU A 840 35.31 -11.30 0.52
CA GLU A 840 36.75 -11.50 0.70
C GLU A 840 37.46 -10.27 1.29
N TYR A 841 36.98 -9.06 1.01
CA TYR A 841 37.48 -7.83 1.65
C TYR A 841 37.02 -7.70 3.09
N THR A 842 35.73 -7.88 3.36
CA THR A 842 35.14 -7.67 4.69
C THR A 842 35.50 -8.76 5.69
N SER A 843 35.85 -9.96 5.23
CA SER A 843 36.40 -11.04 6.07
C SER A 843 37.91 -10.93 6.34
N GLY A 844 38.56 -9.88 5.84
CA GLY A 844 40.01 -9.68 5.97
C GLY A 844 40.87 -10.69 5.19
N LYS A 845 40.27 -11.54 4.33
CA LYS A 845 41.03 -12.46 3.46
C LYS A 845 41.99 -11.67 2.57
N TYR A 846 41.58 -10.50 2.10
CA TYR A 846 42.39 -9.56 1.33
C TYR A 846 42.14 -8.12 1.77
N GLU A 847 43.15 -7.25 1.64
CA GLU A 847 42.98 -5.80 1.79
C GLU A 847 42.05 -5.25 0.70
N ASN A 848 41.21 -4.27 1.04
CA ASN A 848 40.30 -3.63 0.10
C ASN A 848 41.07 -2.75 -0.91
N THR A 849 41.40 -3.36 -2.05
CA THR A 849 42.05 -2.68 -3.17
C THR A 849 41.08 -2.12 -4.21
N GLY A 850 39.76 -2.23 -3.98
CA GLY A 850 38.71 -1.80 -4.90
C GLY A 850 38.43 -2.81 -6.02
N PHE A 851 37.97 -2.32 -7.17
CA PHE A 851 37.54 -3.09 -8.32
C PHE A 851 38.29 -2.60 -9.56
N LEU A 852 38.86 -3.52 -10.34
CA LEU A 852 39.36 -3.26 -11.69
C LEU A 852 38.29 -3.71 -12.69
N ILE A 853 37.86 -2.79 -13.55
CA ILE A 853 36.79 -3.01 -14.52
C ILE A 853 37.38 -3.00 -15.92
N LYS A 854 37.15 -4.06 -16.68
CA LYS A 854 37.59 -4.18 -18.08
C LYS A 854 36.57 -4.94 -18.91
N ALA A 855 36.64 -4.81 -20.23
CA ALA A 855 35.89 -5.69 -21.12
C ALA A 855 36.65 -7.00 -21.34
N ARG A 856 35.94 -8.12 -21.53
CA ARG A 856 36.52 -9.43 -21.88
C ARG A 856 37.39 -9.34 -23.13
N ASN A 857 36.80 -8.78 -24.18
CA ASN A 857 37.47 -8.39 -25.41
C ASN A 857 37.58 -6.87 -25.41
N GLU A 858 38.66 -6.28 -25.91
CA GLU A 858 38.86 -4.82 -25.86
C GLU A 858 39.10 -4.25 -27.27
N ASN A 859 38.26 -4.67 -28.22
CA ASN A 859 38.32 -4.26 -29.62
C ASN A 859 36.93 -3.79 -30.06
N ASN A 860 36.80 -2.54 -30.50
CA ASN A 860 35.57 -1.94 -31.07
C ASN A 860 34.28 -2.13 -30.26
N ASN A 861 34.40 -2.22 -28.93
CA ASN A 861 33.29 -2.43 -28.00
C ASN A 861 33.35 -1.45 -26.83
N TYR A 862 33.75 -0.22 -27.09
CA TYR A 862 33.87 0.82 -26.08
C TYR A 862 32.51 1.28 -25.54
N ILE A 863 32.44 1.44 -24.23
CA ILE A 863 31.29 1.95 -23.49
C ILE A 863 31.76 2.89 -22.38
N ALA A 864 30.87 3.78 -21.92
CA ALA A 864 31.14 4.58 -20.74
C ALA A 864 29.92 4.69 -19.82
N PHE A 865 30.20 4.63 -18.52
CA PHE A 865 29.28 4.93 -17.43
C PHE A 865 29.61 6.29 -16.83
N TYR A 866 28.71 6.90 -16.07
CA TYR A 866 29.05 8.08 -15.28
C TYR A 866 29.96 7.71 -14.11
N SER A 867 30.96 8.56 -13.84
CA SER A 867 31.83 8.47 -12.66
C SER A 867 31.25 9.23 -11.48
N ASN A 868 31.95 9.17 -10.35
CA ASN A 868 31.67 9.96 -9.18
C ASN A 868 31.73 11.49 -9.46
N GLU A 869 32.48 11.91 -10.47
CA GLU A 869 32.75 13.29 -10.84
C GLU A 869 31.83 13.79 -11.97
N CYS A 870 30.77 13.04 -12.29
CA CYS A 870 29.83 13.39 -13.36
C CYS A 870 29.00 14.66 -13.11
N GLY A 871 28.99 15.16 -11.87
CA GLY A 871 28.22 16.34 -11.45
C GLY A 871 26.72 16.11 -11.32
N LYS A 872 26.27 14.84 -11.27
CA LYS A 872 24.87 14.45 -11.15
C LYS A 872 24.70 13.37 -10.08
N GLU A 873 24.24 13.78 -8.90
CA GLU A 873 24.13 12.91 -7.71
C GLU A 873 23.38 11.60 -7.97
N THR A 874 22.30 11.62 -8.76
CA THR A 874 21.46 10.44 -9.04
C THR A 874 22.01 9.51 -10.12
N GLN A 875 23.22 9.76 -10.63
CA GLN A 875 23.83 9.00 -11.73
C GLN A 875 25.24 8.49 -11.38
N LYS A 876 25.70 8.69 -10.15
CA LYS A 876 27.01 8.22 -9.65
C LYS A 876 27.02 6.70 -9.47
N PRO A 877 28.19 6.04 -9.54
CA PRO A 877 28.30 4.64 -9.17
C PRO A 877 27.95 4.43 -7.70
N SER A 878 27.32 3.30 -7.37
CA SER A 878 27.00 2.94 -5.99
C SER A 878 27.26 1.47 -5.71
N LEU A 879 27.51 1.14 -4.45
CA LEU A 879 27.70 -0.22 -3.95
C LEU A 879 26.65 -0.52 -2.88
N ASN A 880 25.71 -1.40 -3.21
CA ASN A 880 24.74 -1.92 -2.26
C ASN A 880 25.31 -3.14 -1.55
N ILE A 881 25.14 -3.24 -0.23
CA ILE A 881 25.63 -4.33 0.60
C ILE A 881 24.50 -4.74 1.54
N THR A 882 24.12 -6.01 1.50
CA THR A 882 23.26 -6.62 2.50
C THR A 882 24.14 -7.35 3.50
N LYS A 883 24.00 -7.03 4.78
CA LYS A 883 24.71 -7.68 5.88
C LYS A 883 23.78 -8.29 6.91
N LYS A 884 24.25 -9.36 7.54
CA LYS A 884 23.61 -10.08 8.63
C LYS A 884 24.43 -9.85 9.90
N VAL A 885 23.79 -9.31 10.94
CA VAL A 885 24.45 -8.97 12.21
C VAL A 885 23.89 -9.84 13.34
N SER A 886 24.79 -10.48 14.10
CA SER A 886 24.41 -11.28 15.27
C SER A 886 24.05 -10.37 16.45
N SER A 887 22.91 -10.64 17.09
CA SER A 887 22.40 -9.91 18.26
C SER A 887 23.29 -10.01 19.52
N GLU A 888 24.27 -10.92 19.57
CA GLU A 888 25.18 -11.09 20.72
C GLU A 888 26.20 -9.95 20.90
N ASN A 889 26.44 -9.13 19.87
CA ASN A 889 27.44 -8.05 19.89
C ASN A 889 26.87 -6.66 20.20
N ILE A 890 25.59 -6.55 20.52
CA ILE A 890 24.94 -5.28 20.88
C ILE A 890 24.85 -5.17 22.41
N PRO A 891 25.48 -4.15 23.04
CA PRO A 891 25.40 -3.97 24.48
C PRO A 891 23.95 -3.73 24.93
N VAL A 892 23.49 -4.59 25.83
CA VAL A 892 22.12 -4.68 26.37
C VAL A 892 21.62 -3.35 26.94
N VAL A 893 20.52 -2.83 26.37
CA VAL A 893 19.59 -1.90 27.02
C VAL A 893 18.17 -2.45 26.81
N PRO A 894 17.29 -2.49 27.83
CA PRO A 894 16.04 -3.23 27.74
C PRO A 894 14.95 -2.44 26.99
N GLU A 895 14.23 -3.16 26.13
CA GLU A 895 12.85 -2.90 25.68
C GLU A 895 12.62 -1.62 24.85
N ILE A 896 12.95 -1.66 23.55
CA ILE A 896 12.40 -0.75 22.54
C ILE A 896 12.19 -1.54 21.23
N ILE A 897 10.95 -1.59 20.74
CA ILE A 897 10.68 -1.83 19.32
C ILE A 897 11.33 -0.64 18.60
N GLU A 898 12.53 -0.80 18.04
CA GLU A 898 13.16 0.26 17.25
C GLU A 898 12.43 0.34 15.90
N LYS A 899 11.28 1.03 15.94
CA LYS A 899 10.89 1.92 14.86
C LYS A 899 12.13 2.77 14.54
N ILE A 900 12.77 2.54 13.38
CA ILE A 900 13.98 3.27 13.01
C ILE A 900 13.61 4.75 12.94
N THR A 901 14.08 5.49 13.93
CA THR A 901 13.89 6.94 13.99
C THR A 901 14.94 7.55 13.07
N LEU A 902 14.50 7.97 11.89
CA LEU A 902 15.28 8.70 10.92
C LEU A 902 15.27 10.18 11.28
N ASN A 903 16.39 10.86 11.02
CA ASN A 903 16.55 12.29 11.26
C ASN A 903 16.70 13.03 9.94
N ALA A 904 15.91 14.07 9.72
CA ALA A 904 16.08 15.01 8.61
C ALA A 904 16.28 16.43 9.13
N THR A 905 17.13 17.21 8.48
CA THR A 905 17.26 18.65 8.74
C THR A 905 16.96 19.40 7.45
N LEU A 906 15.81 20.06 7.43
CA LEU A 906 15.39 20.89 6.30
C LEU A 906 15.96 22.29 6.47
N THR A 907 16.56 22.79 5.39
CA THR A 907 17.09 24.15 5.26
C THR A 907 16.54 24.79 3.97
N GLY A 908 16.84 26.06 3.71
CA GLY A 908 16.32 26.72 2.50
C GLY A 908 14.86 27.18 2.64
N ALA A 909 14.48 27.58 3.86
CA ALA A 909 13.14 28.09 4.14
C ALA A 909 12.77 29.24 3.18
N ILE A 910 11.55 29.21 2.67
CA ILE A 910 10.94 30.36 2.03
C ILE A 910 10.35 31.19 3.16
N ASP A 911 10.85 32.40 3.39
CA ASP A 911 10.37 33.29 4.46
C ASP A 911 10.05 34.69 3.94
N ASN A 912 9.22 35.43 4.69
CA ASN A 912 8.99 36.84 4.45
C ASN A 912 8.44 37.54 5.70
N ARG A 913 8.95 38.74 5.92
CA ARG A 913 8.58 39.62 7.02
C ARG A 913 7.28 40.38 6.72
N LEU A 914 6.37 40.42 7.70
CA LEU A 914 5.14 41.20 7.67
C LEU A 914 5.25 42.40 8.62
N ARG A 915 5.15 43.61 8.07
CA ARG A 915 5.36 44.86 8.83
C ARG A 915 4.19 45.84 8.69
N GLU A 916 3.54 46.13 9.81
CA GLU A 916 2.37 47.03 9.86
C GLU A 916 2.67 48.46 9.39
N ALA A 917 3.82 49.03 9.77
CA ALA A 917 4.18 50.40 9.39
C ALA A 917 4.55 50.56 7.90
N SER A 918 4.64 49.46 7.14
CA SER A 918 4.91 49.47 5.71
C SER A 918 4.11 48.35 5.05
N PRO A 919 2.77 48.48 5.05
CA PRO A 919 1.91 47.31 4.99
C PRO A 919 1.83 46.64 3.61
N ASP A 920 2.28 47.34 2.57
CA ASP A 920 2.36 46.82 1.20
C ASP A 920 3.80 46.50 0.77
N ALA A 921 4.79 46.67 1.66
CA ALA A 921 6.17 46.33 1.36
C ALA A 921 6.38 44.82 1.45
N VAL A 922 7.06 44.26 0.44
CA VAL A 922 7.49 42.86 0.38
C VAL A 922 8.95 42.78 0.80
N TYR A 923 9.26 41.87 1.70
CA TYR A 923 10.58 41.75 2.33
C TYR A 923 11.24 40.40 2.01
N GLN A 924 11.10 39.93 0.76
CA GLN A 924 11.61 38.62 0.31
C GLN A 924 13.11 38.45 0.53
N ASP A 925 13.89 39.50 0.33
CA ASP A 925 15.36 39.49 0.50
C ASP A 925 15.79 40.04 1.88
N SER A 926 14.85 40.18 2.82
CA SER A 926 15.17 40.59 4.19
C SER A 926 16.12 39.59 4.80
N THR A 927 17.19 40.08 5.45
CA THR A 927 18.13 39.26 6.21
C THR A 927 17.59 38.82 7.58
N PHE A 928 16.35 39.19 7.90
CA PHE A 928 15.76 39.05 9.24
C PHE A 928 14.31 38.56 9.19
N ILE A 929 13.99 37.73 10.18
CA ILE A 929 12.65 37.31 10.59
C ILE A 929 12.33 38.03 11.89
N ASP A 930 11.18 38.66 12.03
CA ASP A 930 10.87 39.39 13.26
C ASP A 930 9.42 39.34 13.73
N VAL A 931 9.27 39.45 15.05
CA VAL A 931 7.97 39.34 15.72
C VAL A 931 7.86 40.31 16.89
N GLY A 932 6.65 40.79 17.15
CA GLY A 932 6.33 41.67 18.28
C GLY A 932 6.24 43.15 17.90
N GLY A 933 6.18 44.02 18.90
CA GLY A 933 5.95 45.46 18.69
C GLY A 933 7.17 46.34 18.99
N MET A 934 7.49 47.27 18.08
CA MET A 934 8.49 48.33 18.29
C MET A 934 8.04 49.64 17.63
N ASN A 935 8.21 50.78 18.31
CA ASN A 935 7.95 52.13 17.76
C ASN A 935 6.54 52.29 17.13
N ASN A 936 5.51 51.79 17.81
CA ASN A 936 4.11 51.79 17.33
C ASN A 936 3.87 51.02 16.02
N ALA A 937 4.70 50.02 15.72
CA ALA A 937 4.52 49.11 14.60
C ALA A 937 4.59 47.66 15.07
N VAL A 938 3.70 46.82 14.52
CA VAL A 938 3.71 45.37 14.71
C VAL A 938 4.49 44.67 13.61
N TYR A 939 5.16 43.59 14.01
CA TYR A 939 5.95 42.70 13.17
C TYR A 939 5.50 41.25 13.39
N ARG A 940 5.37 40.53 12.29
CA ARG A 940 5.07 39.09 12.22
C ARG A 940 5.88 38.49 11.08
N ASP A 941 5.98 37.17 11.05
CA ASP A 941 6.68 36.47 9.99
C ASP A 941 5.86 35.31 9.43
N ILE A 942 6.21 34.89 8.22
CA ILE A 942 5.63 33.72 7.58
C ILE A 942 6.72 32.93 6.88
N MET A 943 6.71 31.61 7.08
CA MET A 943 7.79 30.73 6.69
C MET A 943 7.27 29.41 6.15
N TRP A 944 7.96 28.80 5.19
CA TRP A 944 7.59 27.54 4.59
C TRP A 944 8.82 26.68 4.32
N PHE A 945 8.72 25.38 4.63
CA PHE A 945 9.70 24.35 4.28
C PHE A 945 9.04 23.32 3.37
N ASP A 946 9.83 22.73 2.46
CA ASP A 946 9.37 21.63 1.61
C ASP A 946 9.27 20.34 2.44
N LEU A 947 8.07 19.78 2.52
CA LEU A 947 7.77 18.55 3.23
C LEU A 947 7.36 17.40 2.28
N ASN A 948 7.50 17.57 0.96
CA ASN A 948 6.98 16.62 -0.03
C ASN A 948 7.63 15.21 0.06
N GLU A 949 8.79 15.09 0.70
CA GLU A 949 9.47 13.80 0.94
C GLU A 949 8.84 12.98 2.08
N PHE A 950 8.00 13.60 2.92
CA PHE A 950 7.32 12.97 4.05
C PHE A 950 5.83 12.80 3.67
N ASN A 951 5.43 11.58 3.31
CA ASN A 951 4.08 11.27 2.83
C ASN A 951 3.26 10.50 3.89
N ASN A 952 2.03 10.10 3.55
CA ASN A 952 1.08 9.44 4.46
C ASN A 952 1.58 8.13 5.13
N ALA A 953 2.74 7.59 4.74
CA ALA A 953 3.38 6.44 5.39
C ALA A 953 4.37 6.82 6.51
N THR A 954 4.76 8.10 6.62
CA THR A 954 5.78 8.58 7.55
C THR A 954 5.16 9.15 8.84
N GLU A 955 5.49 8.59 10.00
CA GLU A 955 5.10 9.11 11.31
C GLU A 955 6.19 10.08 11.81
N VAL A 956 5.93 11.39 11.82
CA VAL A 956 6.88 12.38 12.37
C VAL A 956 6.77 12.35 13.90
N THR A 957 7.78 11.86 14.60
CA THR A 957 7.78 11.78 16.06
C THR A 957 8.22 13.06 16.75
N SER A 958 9.01 13.90 16.06
CA SER A 958 9.47 15.18 16.57
C SER A 958 9.75 16.15 15.41
N ALA A 959 9.34 17.41 15.54
CA ALA A 959 9.69 18.48 14.61
C ALA A 959 10.02 19.76 15.37
N ASN A 960 11.27 20.24 15.30
CA ASN A 960 11.72 21.46 15.95
C ASN A 960 12.08 22.53 14.92
N LEU A 961 11.44 23.70 15.03
CA LEU A 961 11.77 24.89 14.25
C LEU A 961 12.87 25.68 14.99
N SER A 962 14.09 25.71 14.44
CA SER A 962 15.21 26.47 14.99
C SER A 962 15.30 27.87 14.39
N LEU A 963 15.27 28.90 15.24
CA LEU A 963 15.47 30.30 14.83
C LEU A 963 16.67 30.93 15.55
N TYR A 964 17.58 31.56 14.80
CA TYR A 964 18.82 32.12 15.37
C TYR A 964 18.64 33.55 15.91
N TRP A 965 18.62 33.72 17.23
CA TRP A 965 18.29 35.00 17.87
C TRP A 965 19.48 35.95 17.93
N TYR A 966 19.39 37.09 17.24
CA TYR A 966 20.51 38.05 17.14
C TYR A 966 20.15 39.50 17.54
N TYR A 967 18.86 39.87 17.65
CA TYR A 967 18.43 41.26 17.92
C TYR A 967 17.19 41.34 18.84
N PRO A 968 17.04 42.37 19.71
CA PRO A 968 17.78 43.65 19.83
C PRO A 968 19.14 43.59 20.53
N ALA A 969 20.19 44.04 19.84
CA ALA A 969 21.53 44.15 20.41
C ALA A 969 21.55 45.16 21.58
N GLU A 970 22.17 44.76 22.70
CA GLU A 970 22.48 45.61 23.86
C GLU A 970 21.30 46.25 24.60
N ASN A 971 20.04 45.87 24.32
CA ASN A 971 18.85 46.44 24.96
C ASN A 971 17.90 45.36 25.50
N SER A 972 17.53 45.46 26.78
CA SER A 972 16.41 44.70 27.35
C SER A 972 15.08 45.22 26.80
N ARG A 973 14.09 44.34 26.65
CA ARG A 973 12.72 44.67 26.26
C ARG A 973 11.88 44.94 27.52
N LEU A 974 10.86 45.78 27.39
CA LEU A 974 9.97 46.11 28.52
C LEU A 974 9.08 44.93 28.93
N ASN A 975 8.75 44.08 27.97
CA ASN A 975 7.87 42.93 28.15
C ASN A 975 8.53 41.67 27.57
N ASP A 976 8.14 40.51 28.10
CA ASP A 976 8.48 39.21 27.53
C ASP A 976 7.93 39.09 26.10
N THR A 977 8.69 38.43 25.23
CA THR A 977 8.22 38.05 23.89
C THR A 977 7.80 36.60 23.93
N VAL A 978 6.49 36.35 23.95
CA VAL A 978 5.92 35.01 23.77
C VAL A 978 5.66 34.83 22.28
N ILE A 979 6.51 34.07 21.61
CA ILE A 979 6.43 33.77 20.19
C ILE A 979 5.48 32.58 20.03
N GLU A 980 4.59 32.66 19.05
CA GLU A 980 3.54 31.69 18.80
C GLU A 980 3.54 31.31 17.31
N VAL A 981 3.38 30.02 17.05
CA VAL A 981 3.29 29.45 15.71
C VAL A 981 1.86 28.99 15.43
N TYR A 982 1.34 29.43 14.30
CA TYR A 982 0.02 29.10 13.79
C TYR A 982 0.09 28.56 12.36
N ARG A 983 -0.96 27.88 11.93
CA ARG A 983 -1.11 27.43 10.56
C ARG A 983 -1.64 28.57 9.69
N PRO A 984 -0.94 29.03 8.63
CA PRO A 984 -1.51 29.97 7.68
C PRO A 984 -2.80 29.40 7.07
N ALA A 985 -3.85 30.20 7.01
CA ALA A 985 -5.16 29.76 6.52
C ALA A 985 -5.18 29.44 5.02
N SER A 986 -4.17 29.89 4.28
CA SER A 986 -4.02 29.65 2.85
C SER A 986 -2.55 29.74 2.45
N SER A 987 -2.23 29.22 1.26
CA SER A 987 -0.93 29.42 0.63
C SER A 987 -0.64 30.90 0.37
N TRP A 988 0.65 31.22 0.27
CA TRP A 988 1.15 32.57 0.12
C TRP A 988 2.39 32.55 -0.79
N ASN A 989 2.73 33.71 -1.36
CA ASN A 989 3.82 33.82 -2.31
C ASN A 989 4.90 34.76 -1.78
N SER A 990 6.10 34.25 -1.55
CA SER A 990 7.22 35.03 -1.00
C SER A 990 7.58 36.26 -1.81
N SER A 991 7.30 36.29 -3.11
CA SER A 991 7.56 37.46 -3.97
C SER A 991 6.54 38.59 -3.83
N TYR A 992 5.41 38.37 -3.13
CA TYR A 992 4.32 39.33 -3.03
C TYR A 992 3.70 39.46 -1.64
N VAL A 993 4.01 38.55 -0.73
CA VAL A 993 3.48 38.57 0.62
C VAL A 993 4.00 39.80 1.39
N SER A 994 3.08 40.48 2.07
CA SER A 994 3.24 41.72 2.82
C SER A 994 2.23 41.73 3.97
N TRP A 995 2.22 42.76 4.80
CA TRP A 995 1.24 42.88 5.88
C TRP A 995 -0.22 42.87 5.38
N ASN A 996 -0.49 43.49 4.23
CA ASN A 996 -1.84 43.56 3.66
C ASN A 996 -2.15 42.40 2.72
N ASN A 997 -1.15 41.81 2.06
CA ASN A 997 -1.37 40.83 0.98
C ASN A 997 -0.61 39.53 1.20
N ARG A 998 -1.22 38.38 0.89
CA ARG A 998 -0.57 37.06 0.90
C ARG A 998 0.05 36.67 -0.44
N ASP A 999 -0.45 37.26 -1.52
CA ASP A 999 0.04 37.07 -2.89
C ASP A 999 -0.26 38.33 -3.70
N LYS A 1000 0.17 38.38 -4.97
CA LYS A 1000 -0.01 39.49 -5.88
C LYS A 1000 -1.47 39.90 -5.98
N ASN A 1001 -1.81 41.05 -5.39
CA ASN A 1001 -3.16 41.60 -5.32
C ASN A 1001 -4.17 40.71 -4.57
N VAL A 1002 -3.71 39.80 -3.70
CA VAL A 1002 -4.57 38.98 -2.84
C VAL A 1002 -4.35 39.42 -1.40
N ALA A 1003 -5.30 40.17 -0.86
CA ALA A 1003 -5.25 40.65 0.52
C ALA A 1003 -5.40 39.50 1.52
N TRP A 1004 -4.77 39.62 2.69
CA TRP A 1004 -5.23 38.90 3.87
C TRP A 1004 -6.63 39.40 4.25
N LYS A 1005 -7.49 38.53 4.79
CA LYS A 1005 -8.76 38.94 5.39
C LYS A 1005 -8.51 39.80 6.63
N TYR A 1006 -7.48 39.45 7.42
CA TYR A 1006 -6.98 40.25 8.53
C TYR A 1006 -5.56 40.69 8.24
N ALA A 1007 -5.32 42.01 8.26
CA ALA A 1007 -3.98 42.56 8.05
C ALA A 1007 -2.98 41.97 9.07
N GLY A 1008 -1.82 41.56 8.59
CA GLY A 1008 -0.82 40.82 9.35
C GLY A 1008 -1.01 39.30 9.32
N GLY A 1009 -1.89 38.76 8.47
CA GLY A 1009 -1.99 37.33 8.18
C GLY A 1009 -3.29 36.68 8.62
N ASP A 1010 -3.72 35.67 7.86
CA ASP A 1010 -4.83 34.79 8.21
C ASP A 1010 -4.30 33.45 8.73
N TRP A 1011 -4.78 33.00 9.88
CA TRP A 1011 -4.37 31.73 10.46
C TRP A 1011 -5.51 30.92 11.07
N TYR A 1012 -5.24 29.64 11.23
CA TYR A 1012 -5.97 28.74 12.12
C TYR A 1012 -5.10 28.39 13.32
N ASP A 1013 -5.75 28.32 14.47
CA ASP A 1013 -5.18 27.75 15.68
C ASP A 1013 -5.28 26.22 15.66
N LYS A 1014 -4.67 25.54 16.63
CA LYS A 1014 -4.63 24.06 16.61
C LYS A 1014 -5.98 23.37 16.81
N ASN A 1015 -6.99 24.11 17.27
CA ASN A 1015 -8.36 23.61 17.36
C ASN A 1015 -9.15 23.87 16.06
N GLY A 1016 -8.49 24.36 15.00
CA GLY A 1016 -9.10 24.71 13.73
C GLY A 1016 -9.92 26.00 13.79
N VAL A 1017 -9.73 26.87 14.79
CA VAL A 1017 -10.45 28.14 14.92
C VAL A 1017 -9.73 29.22 14.12
N SER A 1018 -10.44 29.84 13.17
CA SER A 1018 -9.89 30.97 12.39
C SER A 1018 -9.62 32.15 13.31
N GLN A 1019 -8.41 32.71 13.23
CA GLN A 1019 -7.92 33.77 14.14
C GLN A 1019 -7.97 33.35 15.63
N GLY A 1020 -7.91 32.04 15.90
CA GLY A 1020 -7.90 31.52 17.26
C GLY A 1020 -6.61 31.86 18.01
N ASP A 1021 -6.66 31.72 19.33
CA ASP A 1021 -5.61 32.10 20.27
C ASP A 1021 -4.86 30.90 20.86
N THR A 1022 -5.14 29.67 20.41
CA THR A 1022 -4.45 28.45 20.85
C THR A 1022 -3.38 28.02 19.84
N PRO A 1023 -2.11 28.48 19.98
CA PRO A 1023 -1.07 28.17 18.99
C PRO A 1023 -0.72 26.69 18.98
N TYR A 1024 -0.16 26.22 17.85
CA TYR A 1024 0.44 24.89 17.77
C TYR A 1024 1.68 24.79 18.65
N ALA A 1025 2.47 25.86 18.71
CA ALA A 1025 3.69 25.93 19.47
C ALA A 1025 3.93 27.33 20.04
N SER A 1026 4.65 27.43 21.16
CA SER A 1026 5.08 28.72 21.67
C SER A 1026 6.39 28.65 22.46
N ILE A 1027 7.18 29.71 22.42
CA ILE A 1027 8.38 29.90 23.24
C ILE A 1027 8.36 31.29 23.87
N THR A 1028 8.97 31.46 25.05
CA THR A 1028 9.06 32.76 25.73
C THR A 1028 10.51 33.21 25.86
N LEU A 1029 10.84 34.35 25.25
CA LEU A 1029 12.09 35.07 25.50
C LEU A 1029 11.84 36.17 26.53
N LYS A 1030 12.55 36.14 27.65
CA LYS A 1030 12.30 37.09 28.75
C LYS A 1030 12.72 38.49 28.37
N GLY A 1031 11.94 39.50 28.76
CA GLY A 1031 12.25 40.90 28.46
C GLY A 1031 13.63 41.33 28.97
N SER A 1032 14.08 40.72 30.08
CA SER A 1032 15.42 40.92 30.66
C SER A 1032 16.56 40.22 29.91
N GLU A 1033 16.28 39.27 29.01
CA GLU A 1033 17.29 38.54 28.24
C GLU A 1033 17.71 39.34 27.01
N LEU A 1034 19.02 39.30 26.75
CA LEU A 1034 19.66 39.86 25.56
C LEU A 1034 19.87 38.74 24.52
N PRO A 1035 19.97 39.08 23.21
CA PRO A 1035 20.25 38.10 22.18
C PRO A 1035 21.56 37.39 22.44
N ASP A 1036 21.52 36.06 22.39
CA ASP A 1036 22.64 35.19 22.72
C ASP A 1036 23.41 34.70 21.50
N ASN A 1037 22.97 35.04 20.29
CA ASN A 1037 23.53 34.57 19.02
C ASN A 1037 23.53 33.03 18.98
N LYS A 1038 22.38 32.43 19.30
CA LYS A 1038 22.15 30.98 19.26
C LYS A 1038 20.79 30.66 18.67
N TYR A 1039 20.60 29.40 18.30
CA TYR A 1039 19.30 28.87 17.93
C TYR A 1039 18.39 28.70 19.15
N HIS A 1040 17.14 29.09 18.98
CA HIS A 1040 16.04 28.81 19.90
C HIS A 1040 15.05 27.91 19.17
N GLU A 1041 14.72 26.78 19.81
CA GLU A 1041 13.90 25.72 19.24
C GLU A 1041 12.43 25.89 19.62
N ILE A 1042 11.54 25.68 18.65
CA ILE A 1042 10.09 25.68 18.85
C ILE A 1042 9.53 24.35 18.36
N ASP A 1043 8.96 23.55 19.27
CA ASP A 1043 8.36 22.25 18.95
C ASP A 1043 7.07 22.44 18.15
N VAL A 1044 7.13 22.16 16.85
CA VAL A 1044 6.04 22.27 15.88
C VAL A 1044 5.54 20.89 15.41
N THR A 1045 5.83 19.82 16.16
CA THR A 1045 5.54 18.42 15.82
C THR A 1045 4.08 18.21 15.42
N GLU A 1046 3.14 18.76 16.18
CA GLU A 1046 1.70 18.63 15.91
C GLU A 1046 1.33 19.20 14.53
N LEU A 1047 1.80 20.40 14.19
CA LEU A 1047 1.49 21.04 12.90
C LEU A 1047 2.15 20.32 11.72
N VAL A 1048 3.41 19.90 11.88
CA VAL A 1048 4.13 19.18 10.83
C VAL A 1048 3.51 17.81 10.57
N ASN A 1049 3.06 17.10 11.62
CA ASN A 1049 2.32 15.84 11.45
C ASN A 1049 1.02 16.03 10.68
N GLU A 1050 0.28 17.11 10.93
CA GLU A 1050 -0.95 17.37 10.17
C GLU A 1050 -0.68 17.67 8.69
N TYR A 1051 0.49 18.20 8.35
CA TYR A 1051 0.93 18.34 6.96
C TYR A 1051 1.41 17.01 6.35
N ALA A 1052 2.28 16.27 7.04
CA ALA A 1052 2.84 15.00 6.55
C ALA A 1052 1.79 13.90 6.39
N SER A 1053 0.77 13.87 7.26
CA SER A 1053 -0.37 12.94 7.16
C SER A 1053 -1.39 13.31 6.07
N GLY A 1054 -1.24 14.47 5.42
CA GLY A 1054 -2.19 14.98 4.45
C GLY A 1054 -3.51 15.51 5.04
N LYS A 1055 -3.60 15.68 6.37
CA LYS A 1055 -4.78 16.30 7.02
C LYS A 1055 -5.00 17.73 6.52
N TYR A 1056 -3.92 18.47 6.29
CA TYR A 1056 -3.94 19.81 5.70
C TYR A 1056 -2.83 19.96 4.65
N GLU A 1057 -3.06 20.78 3.62
CA GLU A 1057 -1.98 21.20 2.72
C GLU A 1057 -0.90 21.96 3.50
N ASN A 1058 0.38 21.74 3.19
CA ASN A 1058 1.49 22.46 3.79
C ASN A 1058 1.49 23.94 3.38
N THR A 1059 0.87 24.79 4.19
CA THR A 1059 0.85 26.26 4.01
C THR A 1059 1.96 26.96 4.81
N GLY A 1060 2.79 26.23 5.54
CA GLY A 1060 3.92 26.73 6.32
C GLY A 1060 3.57 27.15 7.75
N PHE A 1061 4.27 28.15 8.27
CA PHE A 1061 4.19 28.66 9.63
C PHE A 1061 3.90 30.16 9.60
N LEU A 1062 2.86 30.61 10.29
CA LEU A 1062 2.67 32.01 10.64
C LEU A 1062 3.19 32.23 12.06
N ILE A 1063 4.16 33.14 12.22
CA ILE A 1063 4.88 33.36 13.46
C ILE A 1063 4.55 34.77 13.97
N LYS A 1064 4.03 34.87 15.18
CA LYS A 1064 3.66 36.16 15.80
C LYS A 1064 3.94 36.18 17.30
N ALA A 1065 3.97 37.36 17.90
CA ALA A 1065 4.01 37.46 19.36
C ALA A 1065 2.59 37.44 19.94
N ARG A 1066 2.37 36.78 21.09
CA ARG A 1066 1.07 36.78 21.80
C ARG A 1066 0.56 38.19 22.06
N ASN A 1067 1.44 39.00 22.63
CA ASN A 1067 1.26 40.43 22.81
C ASN A 1067 2.21 41.14 21.86
N GLU A 1068 1.78 42.21 21.19
CA GLU A 1068 2.59 42.87 20.14
C GLU A 1068 2.95 44.30 20.55
N ASN A 1069 3.35 44.48 21.81
CA ASN A 1069 3.61 45.79 22.43
C ASN A 1069 4.96 45.81 23.17
N ASN A 1070 5.93 46.58 22.65
CA ASN A 1070 7.26 46.81 23.24
C ASN A 1070 8.04 45.52 23.59
N ASN A 1071 7.94 44.53 22.72
CA ASN A 1071 8.55 43.20 22.90
C ASN A 1071 9.11 42.64 21.58
N TYR A 1072 9.59 43.51 20.71
CA TYR A 1072 10.18 43.12 19.43
C TYR A 1072 11.45 42.28 19.59
N VAL A 1073 11.56 41.23 18.78
CA VAL A 1073 12.77 40.42 18.59
C VAL A 1073 12.96 40.11 17.11
N ALA A 1074 14.21 39.85 16.71
CA ALA A 1074 14.50 39.38 15.37
C ALA A 1074 15.51 38.22 15.35
N PHE A 1075 15.30 37.34 14.40
CA PHE A 1075 16.11 36.18 14.05
C PHE A 1075 16.68 36.36 12.65
N TYR A 1076 17.72 35.61 12.30
CA TYR A 1076 18.20 35.60 10.92
C TYR A 1076 17.24 34.85 10.01
N SER A 1077 16.99 35.41 8.82
CA SER A 1077 16.23 34.74 7.76
C SER A 1077 17.12 33.81 6.93
N ASN A 1078 16.51 33.10 5.98
CA ASN A 1078 17.22 32.32 4.97
C ASN A 1078 18.15 33.17 4.08
N ASN A 1079 17.91 34.48 4.00
CA ASN A 1079 18.70 35.43 3.20
C ASN A 1079 19.79 36.17 3.99
N CYS A 1080 20.13 35.74 5.21
CA CYS A 1080 21.11 36.43 6.06
C CYS A 1080 22.57 36.41 5.53
N GLY A 1081 22.85 35.57 4.52
CA GLY A 1081 24.17 35.44 3.89
C GLY A 1081 25.15 34.56 4.68
N ASN A 1082 24.70 33.87 5.73
CA ASN A 1082 25.49 32.91 6.48
C ASN A 1082 24.67 31.63 6.74
N GLU A 1083 25.02 30.56 6.03
CA GLU A 1083 24.36 29.25 6.07
C GLU A 1083 24.33 28.61 7.48
N THR A 1084 25.22 29.03 8.37
CA THR A 1084 25.25 28.53 9.77
C THR A 1084 24.22 29.19 10.68
N GLN A 1085 23.52 30.22 10.19
CA GLN A 1085 22.60 31.06 10.97
C GLN A 1085 21.18 31.12 10.37
N VAL A 1086 20.91 30.42 9.26
CA VAL A 1086 19.58 30.37 8.64
C VAL A 1086 18.59 29.54 9.46
N PRO A 1087 17.26 29.75 9.31
CA PRO A 1087 16.24 28.90 9.92
C PRO A 1087 16.36 27.43 9.49
N LYS A 1088 16.02 26.51 10.39
CA LYS A 1088 16.06 25.06 10.15
C LYS A 1088 14.83 24.39 10.73
N LEU A 1089 14.41 23.29 10.11
CA LEU A 1089 13.38 22.40 10.64
C LEU A 1089 13.97 21.01 10.80
N GLN A 1090 14.18 20.58 12.04
CA GLN A 1090 14.75 19.29 12.40
C GLN A 1090 13.60 18.32 12.67
N LEU A 1091 13.59 17.21 11.95
CA LEU A 1091 12.56 16.19 11.99
C LEU A 1091 13.18 14.89 12.52
N GLU A 1092 12.50 14.26 13.47
CA GLU A 1092 12.63 12.85 13.77
C GLU A 1092 11.37 12.17 13.27
N TYR A 1093 11.51 11.09 12.49
CA TYR A 1093 10.38 10.41 11.88
C TYR A 1093 10.64 8.92 11.73
N ILE A 1094 9.55 8.17 11.64
CA ILE A 1094 9.57 6.72 11.51
C ILE A 1094 8.91 6.41 10.16
N ASN A 1095 9.66 5.70 9.32
CA ASN A 1095 9.15 5.13 8.08
C ASN A 1095 8.65 3.70 8.29
#